data_AF-K8Y8H6-F1
#
_entry.id   AF-K8Y8H6-F1
#
_cell.length_a   1.000
_cell.length_b   1.000
_cell.length_c   1.000
_cell.angle_alpha   90.00
_cell.angle_beta   90.00
_cell.angle_gamma   90.00
#
_symmetry.space_group_name_H-M   'P 1'
#
loop_
_entity.id
_entity.type
_entity.pdbx_description
1 polymer ?
#
loop_
_entity_poly.entity_id
_entity_poly.type
_entity_poly.pdbx_seq_one_letter_code
_entity_poly.pdbx_strand_id
1 'polypeptide(L)'
;MDLSRSEKTLLKRLRYFRSKTSSAFPGWKDFKEEEVVAKRLNLTQWNSNIPSQETVPGSLCLILSGKLEETLPDSEEKDLILRELFPGDYFLFQPDKILHSGISEILYILPRDLSRIVSKLPGWKKWIEDLNKENHLFHVSKLRPSKKELMSFLSSVELLFHLNKATLSDLESRMEWLVIPGGKVLLEQGDVGDSMYILVSGRLSWTVRSKNEEILAQGELGKGDIIGEMSLLSGDKRSATVVALRTSQVVRISREDFRMSFANSPEALFQITGTIVHRLGTERNQVYRKANSVRTVSVFSLNYTGSQDEFFGSLRNGLRNFGKTILVDYDIFSKRFGGFYKNSRKENAYRIGDLVNWFYDLEKNYDKLIFKTDIRNPGWREACFRQSDRILILIDPSGSIIPDYEEINSMLPEGIQKELVFWIDSGFTDWKRIESVLQKFPSISHSIVRRGVNEDFGRLSRRLTGKSIGVALSGGGAKGFAHLGLLKCFEENDIPVDMISGTSAGAIMGGLFAMGLGSSDILPLIRNFWLDRNILGDFTFPFVSLVRGKRYSNAIHEFFKDRNIETLPIPFYAIACNLTKAERKVFDRGLLWKAVRSSTSIPGIFPPFSENGELYVDGGLLDNLPGSILKERGAGILISVDLGGGGQIDKDWMYHNLLGPQYLGEAPSFFNLLFHHLKRKSLKTKYTGFAEIMMRSLMLSSKNSQNRTRNSSDLYIELPVGGYSTFDWDQFQKLYEIGYEAGNRNVHIWKNEIKKKLNS
;
A
#
# COMPACT_ATOMS: atom_id res chain seq x y z
N MET A 1 -62.26 -23.74 -5.23
CA MET A 1 -62.42 -22.75 -6.31
C MET A 1 -61.53 -23.19 -7.45
N ASP A 2 -62.10 -23.46 -8.61
CA ASP A 2 -61.31 -23.80 -9.80
C ASP A 2 -60.60 -22.55 -10.31
N LEU A 3 -59.26 -22.57 -10.32
CA LEU A 3 -58.43 -21.52 -10.88
C LEU A 3 -58.68 -21.40 -12.39
N SER A 4 -58.85 -20.17 -12.87
CA SER A 4 -58.95 -19.87 -14.30
C SER A 4 -57.68 -20.31 -15.05
N ARG A 5 -57.80 -20.54 -16.36
CA ARG A 5 -56.66 -20.93 -17.23
C ARG A 5 -55.51 -19.90 -17.20
N SER A 6 -55.84 -18.63 -17.00
CA SER A 6 -54.88 -17.53 -16.83
C SER A 6 -54.12 -17.64 -15.50
N GLU A 7 -54.85 -17.84 -14.39
CA GLU A 7 -54.25 -17.97 -13.05
C GLU A 7 -53.33 -19.19 -12.94
N LYS A 8 -53.70 -20.33 -13.54
CA LYS A 8 -52.84 -21.53 -13.62
C LYS A 8 -51.53 -21.25 -14.36
N THR A 9 -51.55 -20.37 -15.36
CA THR A 9 -50.38 -19.99 -16.15
C THR A 9 -49.46 -19.06 -15.35
N LEU A 10 -50.02 -18.06 -14.65
CA LEU A 10 -49.28 -17.16 -13.76
C LEU A 10 -48.64 -17.93 -12.60
N LEU A 11 -49.36 -18.88 -11.99
CA LEU A 11 -48.83 -19.80 -10.97
C LEU A 11 -47.60 -20.56 -11.47
N LYS A 12 -47.67 -21.13 -12.68
CA LYS A 12 -46.54 -21.86 -13.27
C LYS A 12 -45.32 -20.96 -13.49
N ARG A 13 -45.54 -19.73 -13.96
CA ARG A 13 -44.46 -18.74 -14.17
C ARG A 13 -43.87 -18.23 -12.84
N LEU A 14 -44.69 -18.02 -11.81
CA LEU A 14 -44.23 -17.64 -10.48
C LEU A 14 -43.37 -18.74 -9.83
N ARG A 15 -43.78 -20.01 -9.97
CA ARG A 15 -42.97 -21.16 -9.53
C ARG A 15 -41.65 -21.25 -10.28
N TYR A 16 -41.66 -21.00 -11.59
CA TYR A 16 -40.44 -20.92 -12.39
C TYR A 16 -39.53 -19.80 -11.91
N PHE A 17 -40.04 -18.60 -11.69
CA PHE A 17 -39.30 -17.49 -11.09
C PHE A 17 -38.64 -17.89 -9.76
N ARG A 18 -39.43 -18.46 -8.83
CA ARG A 18 -38.92 -18.90 -7.52
C ARG A 18 -37.85 -19.99 -7.62
N SER A 19 -37.90 -20.84 -8.65
CA SER A 19 -36.84 -21.83 -8.90
C SER A 19 -35.51 -21.21 -9.36
N LYS A 20 -35.52 -19.94 -9.78
CA LYS A 20 -34.37 -19.18 -10.27
C LYS A 20 -33.87 -18.12 -9.28
N THR A 21 -34.66 -17.76 -8.28
CA THR A 21 -34.31 -16.78 -7.24
C THR A 21 -33.40 -17.37 -6.15
N SER A 22 -32.58 -16.54 -5.50
CA SER A 22 -31.83 -16.92 -4.30
C SER A 22 -32.74 -17.18 -3.08
N SER A 23 -32.20 -17.72 -1.99
CA SER A 23 -32.92 -18.09 -0.77
C SER A 23 -33.59 -16.91 -0.03
N ALA A 24 -33.29 -15.66 -0.41
CA ALA A 24 -33.82 -14.46 0.23
C ALA A 24 -35.23 -14.06 -0.23
N PHE A 25 -35.74 -14.58 -1.35
CA PHE A 25 -37.10 -14.29 -1.79
C PHE A 25 -38.11 -14.96 -0.84
N PRO A 26 -39.15 -14.26 -0.34
CA PRO A 26 -40.05 -14.81 0.67
C PRO A 26 -40.73 -16.08 0.18
N GLY A 27 -40.52 -17.17 0.91
CA GLY A 27 -41.23 -18.42 0.66
C GLY A 27 -42.70 -18.33 1.06
N TRP A 28 -43.48 -19.27 0.54
CA TRP A 28 -44.86 -19.55 0.97
C TRP A 28 -44.88 -20.84 1.79
N LYS A 29 -45.65 -20.86 2.88
CA LYS A 29 -45.81 -22.00 3.79
C LYS A 29 -46.78 -23.04 3.25
N ASP A 30 -47.80 -22.61 2.51
CA ASP A 30 -48.82 -23.48 1.94
C ASP A 30 -49.29 -23.00 0.56
N PHE A 31 -50.10 -23.82 -0.11
CA PHE A 31 -50.65 -23.52 -1.44
C PHE A 31 -51.60 -22.31 -1.43
N LYS A 32 -52.20 -21.97 -0.28
CA LYS A 32 -53.12 -20.83 -0.16
C LYS A 32 -52.36 -19.51 -0.20
N GLU A 33 -51.21 -19.42 0.46
CA GLU A 33 -50.33 -18.25 0.39
C GLU A 33 -49.83 -18.01 -1.04
N GLU A 34 -49.45 -19.07 -1.75
CA GLU A 34 -49.03 -19.01 -3.16
C GLU A 34 -50.16 -18.48 -4.08
N GLU A 35 -51.40 -18.94 -3.85
CA GLU A 35 -52.57 -18.49 -4.60
C GLU A 35 -52.89 -17.00 -4.37
N VAL A 36 -52.68 -16.51 -3.14
CA VAL A 36 -52.89 -15.09 -2.78
C VAL A 36 -51.95 -14.16 -3.56
N VAL A 37 -50.70 -14.56 -3.75
CA VAL A 37 -49.72 -13.81 -4.55
C VAL A 37 -50.06 -13.92 -6.03
N ALA A 38 -50.36 -15.13 -6.53
CA ALA A 38 -50.64 -15.36 -7.94
C ALA A 38 -51.84 -14.58 -8.49
N LYS A 39 -52.89 -14.39 -7.68
CA LYS A 39 -54.09 -13.61 -8.05
C LYS A 39 -53.84 -12.12 -8.26
N ARG A 40 -52.68 -11.62 -7.85
CA ARG A 40 -52.31 -10.19 -7.87
C ARG A 40 -51.14 -9.89 -8.82
N LEU A 41 -50.67 -10.90 -9.55
CA LEU A 41 -49.61 -10.75 -10.54
C LEU A 41 -50.20 -10.33 -11.88
N ASN A 42 -49.53 -9.38 -12.51
CA ASN A 42 -49.74 -9.06 -13.92
C ASN A 42 -48.51 -9.49 -14.71
N LEU A 43 -48.70 -9.85 -15.98
CA LEU A 43 -47.62 -10.25 -16.89
C LEU A 43 -47.50 -9.23 -18.00
N THR A 44 -46.29 -8.77 -18.27
CA THR A 44 -45.99 -7.86 -19.37
C THR A 44 -44.70 -8.27 -20.07
N GLN A 45 -44.55 -7.88 -21.33
CA GLN A 45 -43.32 -8.01 -22.10
C GLN A 45 -42.74 -6.62 -22.29
N TRP A 46 -41.56 -6.38 -21.73
CA TRP A 46 -40.82 -5.14 -21.95
C TRP A 46 -39.91 -5.31 -23.16
N ASN A 47 -39.93 -4.35 -24.08
CA ASN A 47 -39.00 -4.29 -25.19
C ASN A 47 -38.60 -2.83 -25.49
N SER A 48 -37.62 -2.60 -26.37
CA SER A 48 -37.13 -1.26 -26.69
C SER A 48 -38.16 -0.32 -27.32
N ASN A 49 -39.29 -0.85 -27.83
CA ASN A 49 -40.28 -0.12 -28.61
C ASN A 49 -41.64 0.02 -27.90
N ILE A 50 -41.85 -0.68 -26.78
CA ILE A 50 -43.06 -0.70 -25.98
C ILE A 50 -42.65 -0.30 -24.56
N PRO A 51 -42.69 1.01 -24.24
CA PRO A 51 -42.56 1.42 -22.85
C PRO A 51 -43.70 0.79 -22.06
N SER A 52 -43.41 0.39 -20.83
CA SER A 52 -44.31 -0.30 -19.93
C SER A 52 -45.49 0.60 -19.49
N GLN A 53 -46.46 0.81 -20.38
CA GLN A 53 -47.60 1.72 -20.15
C GLN A 53 -48.48 1.34 -18.94
N GLU A 54 -48.40 0.08 -18.50
CA GLU A 54 -49.23 -0.45 -17.40
C GLU A 54 -48.52 -0.49 -16.02
N THR A 55 -47.19 -0.33 -15.95
CA THR A 55 -46.46 -0.37 -14.68
C THR A 55 -46.24 1.02 -14.11
N VAL A 56 -46.59 1.20 -12.84
CA VAL A 56 -46.45 2.48 -12.11
C VAL A 56 -45.23 2.49 -11.19
N PRO A 57 -44.62 3.64 -10.90
CA PRO A 57 -43.50 3.74 -9.96
C PRO A 57 -43.80 3.04 -8.63
N GLY A 58 -42.83 2.30 -8.10
CA GLY A 58 -42.97 1.49 -6.89
C GLY A 58 -43.62 0.12 -7.08
N SER A 59 -43.94 -0.29 -8.31
CA SER A 59 -44.39 -1.66 -8.60
C SER A 59 -43.25 -2.66 -8.36
N LEU A 60 -43.53 -3.80 -7.74
CA LEU A 60 -42.54 -4.88 -7.62
C LEU A 60 -42.47 -5.65 -8.93
N CYS A 61 -41.32 -5.66 -9.59
CA CYS A 61 -41.07 -6.36 -10.84
C CYS A 61 -40.23 -7.62 -10.59
N LEU A 62 -40.61 -8.74 -11.22
CA LEU A 62 -40.00 -10.06 -11.15
C LEU A 62 -39.65 -10.51 -12.57
N ILE A 63 -38.38 -10.79 -12.84
CA ILE A 63 -37.93 -11.08 -14.21
C ILE A 63 -37.99 -12.57 -14.50
N LEU A 64 -38.71 -12.94 -15.55
CA LEU A 64 -38.89 -14.33 -15.98
C LEU A 64 -37.91 -14.74 -17.08
N SER A 65 -37.65 -13.83 -18.02
CA SER A 65 -36.80 -14.06 -19.18
C SER A 65 -36.23 -12.73 -19.69
N GLY A 66 -35.14 -12.76 -20.45
CA GLY A 66 -34.51 -11.56 -21.01
C GLY A 66 -33.48 -10.91 -20.09
N LYS A 67 -33.10 -9.67 -20.43
CA LYS A 67 -32.07 -8.86 -19.78
C LYS A 67 -32.52 -7.41 -19.67
N LEU A 68 -32.46 -6.85 -18.46
CA LEU A 68 -32.72 -5.43 -18.19
C LEU A 68 -31.51 -4.77 -17.55
N GLU A 69 -31.36 -3.48 -17.77
CA GLU A 69 -30.28 -2.68 -17.20
C GLU A 69 -30.90 -1.55 -16.37
N GLU A 70 -30.51 -1.43 -15.12
CA GLU A 70 -30.88 -0.31 -14.25
C GLU A 70 -29.75 0.72 -14.24
N THR A 71 -30.05 1.97 -14.61
CA THR A 71 -29.14 3.12 -14.65
C THR A 71 -29.80 4.34 -13.98
N LEU A 72 -29.21 4.86 -12.90
CA LEU A 72 -29.64 6.08 -12.22
C LEU A 72 -29.18 7.35 -12.98
N PRO A 73 -30.03 8.12 -13.67
CA PRO A 73 -29.54 9.15 -14.61
C PRO A 73 -29.31 10.54 -14.02
N ASP A 74 -29.63 10.81 -12.75
CA ASP A 74 -29.70 12.21 -12.23
C ASP A 74 -28.98 12.43 -10.88
N SER A 75 -28.07 11.55 -10.47
CA SER A 75 -27.10 11.87 -9.42
C SER A 75 -25.75 12.14 -10.06
N GLU A 76 -24.92 12.99 -9.44
CA GLU A 76 -23.47 12.87 -9.64
C GLU A 76 -23.11 11.37 -9.62
N GLU A 77 -22.23 10.91 -10.51
CA GLU A 77 -21.93 9.48 -10.67
C GLU A 77 -21.54 8.75 -9.36
N LYS A 78 -21.33 9.51 -8.27
CA LYS A 78 -21.25 9.10 -6.87
C LYS A 78 -22.32 8.09 -6.41
N ASP A 79 -23.51 8.04 -7.01
CA ASP A 79 -24.55 7.04 -6.63
C ASP A 79 -24.86 6.00 -7.72
N LEU A 80 -24.08 5.93 -8.81
CA LEU A 80 -24.34 4.97 -9.90
C LEU A 80 -24.15 3.51 -9.45
N ILE A 81 -25.28 2.84 -9.31
CA ILE A 81 -25.44 1.40 -9.07
C ILE A 81 -25.92 0.81 -10.39
N LEU A 82 -25.10 -0.06 -10.98
CA LEU A 82 -25.39 -0.73 -12.25
C LEU A 82 -25.93 -2.13 -12.03
N ARG A 83 -27.23 -2.34 -12.23
CA ARG A 83 -27.81 -3.67 -12.10
C ARG A 83 -28.17 -4.22 -13.48
N GLU A 84 -27.39 -5.20 -13.95
CA GLU A 84 -27.91 -6.13 -14.95
C GLU A 84 -28.86 -7.10 -14.23
N LEU A 85 -30.11 -7.16 -14.69
CA LEU A 85 -31.13 -7.99 -14.08
C LEU A 85 -31.44 -9.20 -14.98
N PHE A 86 -31.46 -10.39 -14.39
CA PHE A 86 -31.60 -11.70 -15.03
C PHE A 86 -32.88 -12.44 -14.59
N PRO A 87 -33.24 -13.56 -15.24
CA PRO A 87 -34.34 -14.41 -14.77
C PRO A 87 -34.14 -14.86 -13.31
N GLY A 88 -35.09 -14.51 -12.45
CA GLY A 88 -34.97 -14.70 -10.99
C GLY A 88 -34.65 -13.43 -10.21
N ASP A 89 -34.32 -12.32 -10.87
CA ASP A 89 -34.14 -11.03 -10.21
C ASP A 89 -35.45 -10.29 -9.99
N TYR A 90 -35.46 -9.46 -8.93
CA TYR A 90 -36.56 -8.59 -8.59
C TYR A 90 -36.09 -7.18 -8.20
N PHE A 91 -36.92 -6.17 -8.47
CA PHE A 91 -36.65 -4.76 -8.18
C PHE A 91 -37.96 -3.97 -8.07
N LEU A 92 -37.88 -2.74 -7.54
CA LEU A 92 -39.01 -1.80 -7.54
C LEU A 92 -38.92 -0.88 -8.75
N PHE A 93 -39.98 -0.80 -9.53
CA PHE A 93 -40.00 -0.03 -10.77
C PHE A 93 -39.82 1.47 -10.51
N GLN A 94 -38.78 2.05 -11.11
CA GLN A 94 -38.49 3.48 -11.13
C GLN A 94 -38.24 3.88 -12.59
N PRO A 95 -39.15 4.64 -13.24
CA PRO A 95 -39.14 4.84 -14.70
C PRO A 95 -37.89 5.56 -15.22
N ASP A 96 -37.37 6.46 -14.40
CA ASP A 96 -36.12 7.18 -14.62
C ASP A 96 -34.91 6.24 -14.61
N LYS A 97 -35.00 5.06 -14.00
CA LYS A 97 -33.82 4.23 -13.71
C LYS A 97 -33.61 3.04 -14.62
N ILE A 98 -34.40 2.83 -15.67
CA ILE A 98 -34.35 1.57 -16.43
C ILE A 98 -34.04 1.81 -17.90
N LEU A 99 -32.99 1.15 -18.39
CA LEU A 99 -32.64 1.02 -19.80
C LEU A 99 -32.92 -0.41 -20.28
N HIS A 100 -33.60 -0.54 -21.41
CA HIS A 100 -33.98 -1.83 -21.96
C HIS A 100 -32.90 -2.42 -22.89
N SER A 101 -32.55 -3.69 -22.68
CA SER A 101 -31.66 -4.46 -23.56
C SER A 101 -32.34 -5.75 -24.07
N GLY A 102 -33.26 -5.63 -25.02
CA GLY A 102 -33.97 -6.77 -25.64
C GLY A 102 -35.38 -6.98 -25.10
N ILE A 103 -35.99 -8.12 -25.44
CA ILE A 103 -37.34 -8.51 -24.99
C ILE A 103 -37.21 -9.23 -23.65
N SER A 104 -37.85 -8.71 -22.60
CA SER A 104 -37.87 -9.32 -21.27
C SER A 104 -39.30 -9.57 -20.81
N GLU A 105 -39.62 -10.80 -20.40
CA GLU A 105 -40.90 -11.09 -19.75
C GLU A 105 -40.81 -10.79 -18.26
N ILE A 106 -41.74 -9.99 -17.76
CA ILE A 106 -41.77 -9.55 -16.37
C ILE A 106 -43.13 -9.83 -15.78
N LEU A 107 -43.14 -10.41 -14.59
CA LEU A 107 -44.30 -10.36 -13.71
C LEU A 107 -44.19 -9.13 -12.83
N TYR A 108 -45.27 -8.39 -12.66
CA TYR A 108 -45.26 -7.24 -11.76
C TYR A 108 -46.46 -7.22 -10.83
N ILE A 109 -46.27 -6.59 -9.66
CA ILE A 109 -47.29 -6.36 -8.65
C ILE A 109 -47.39 -4.85 -8.42
N LEU A 110 -48.60 -4.31 -8.60
CA LEU A 110 -48.85 -2.88 -8.36
C LEU A 110 -48.70 -2.54 -6.86
N PRO A 111 -48.29 -1.31 -6.49
CA PRO A 111 -48.10 -0.91 -5.10
C PRO A 111 -49.32 -1.16 -4.20
N ARG A 112 -50.53 -0.94 -4.74
CA ARG A 112 -51.81 -1.18 -4.06
C ARG A 112 -52.02 -2.66 -3.74
N ASP A 113 -51.62 -3.54 -4.64
CA ASP A 113 -51.77 -4.98 -4.47
C ASP A 113 -50.64 -5.57 -3.62
N LEU A 114 -49.43 -5.02 -3.71
CA LEU A 114 -48.30 -5.34 -2.83
C LEU A 114 -48.66 -5.04 -1.37
N SER A 115 -49.26 -3.89 -1.10
CA SER A 115 -49.75 -3.53 0.25
C SER A 115 -50.76 -4.54 0.80
N ARG A 116 -51.62 -5.10 -0.06
CA ARG A 116 -52.60 -6.13 0.31
C ARG A 116 -51.99 -7.53 0.47
N ILE A 117 -50.85 -7.82 -0.17
CA ILE A 117 -50.07 -9.04 0.07
C ILE A 117 -49.40 -8.93 1.43
N VAL A 118 -48.71 -7.82 1.70
CA VAL A 118 -47.99 -7.56 2.96
C VAL A 118 -48.94 -7.61 4.17
N SER A 119 -50.18 -7.11 4.04
CA SER A 119 -51.16 -7.19 5.13
C SER A 119 -51.64 -8.62 5.44
N LYS A 120 -51.62 -9.52 4.45
CA LYS A 120 -52.03 -10.93 4.62
C LYS A 120 -50.85 -11.86 4.92
N LEU A 121 -49.65 -11.51 4.47
CA LEU A 121 -48.42 -12.28 4.60
C LEU A 121 -47.36 -11.43 5.31
N PRO A 122 -47.33 -11.40 6.67
CA PRO A 122 -46.42 -10.56 7.43
C PRO A 122 -44.93 -10.80 7.13
N GLY A 123 -44.58 -12.03 6.70
CA GLY A 123 -43.21 -12.37 6.29
C GLY A 123 -42.69 -11.57 5.09
N TRP A 124 -43.58 -11.02 4.27
CA TRP A 124 -43.24 -10.13 3.15
C TRP A 124 -42.94 -8.71 3.60
N LYS A 125 -43.43 -8.29 4.78
CA LYS A 125 -43.30 -6.91 5.28
C LYS A 125 -41.83 -6.53 5.49
N LYS A 126 -41.11 -7.34 6.26
CA LYS A 126 -39.69 -7.12 6.54
C LYS A 126 -38.87 -7.13 5.26
N TRP A 127 -39.11 -8.12 4.38
CA TRP A 127 -38.41 -8.22 3.10
C TRP A 127 -38.65 -7.01 2.17
N ILE A 128 -39.89 -6.49 2.09
CA ILE A 128 -40.18 -5.27 1.30
C ILE A 128 -39.59 -4.01 1.96
N GLU A 129 -39.58 -3.91 3.28
CA GLU A 129 -38.91 -2.81 3.99
C GLU A 129 -37.40 -2.84 3.76
N ASP A 130 -36.80 -4.03 3.79
CA ASP A 130 -35.39 -4.25 3.47
C ASP A 130 -35.12 -4.01 1.98
N LEU A 131 -36.04 -4.35 1.07
CA LEU A 131 -35.96 -4.05 -0.36
C LEU A 131 -35.95 -2.54 -0.66
N ASN A 132 -36.67 -1.76 0.14
CA ASN A 132 -36.72 -0.30 0.02
C ASN A 132 -35.51 0.40 0.65
N LYS A 133 -34.89 -0.21 1.68
CA LYS A 133 -33.73 0.35 2.40
C LYS A 133 -32.40 -0.03 1.75
N GLU A 134 -32.30 -1.28 1.30
CA GLU A 134 -31.12 -1.80 0.63
C GLU A 134 -31.36 -1.74 -0.88
N ASN A 135 -30.49 -1.01 -1.59
CA ASN A 135 -30.27 -1.27 -3.01
C ASN A 135 -29.71 -2.69 -3.13
N HIS A 136 -30.59 -3.71 -3.12
CA HIS A 136 -30.22 -5.11 -2.98
C HIS A 136 -29.13 -5.50 -3.97
N LEU A 137 -28.15 -6.20 -3.41
CA LEU A 137 -26.87 -6.58 -3.98
C LEU A 137 -26.99 -7.19 -5.38
N PHE A 138 -26.04 -6.79 -6.22
CA PHE A 138 -25.95 -7.11 -7.63
C PHE A 138 -25.72 -8.59 -7.92
N HIS A 139 -26.61 -9.22 -8.69
CA HIS A 139 -26.29 -10.43 -9.45
C HIS A 139 -25.74 -10.05 -10.83
N VAL A 140 -24.45 -9.71 -10.91
CA VAL A 140 -23.79 -9.52 -12.21
C VAL A 140 -23.38 -10.88 -12.77
N SER A 141 -24.33 -11.63 -13.34
CA SER A 141 -24.07 -12.97 -13.88
C SER A 141 -23.07 -12.97 -15.06
N LYS A 142 -22.87 -11.83 -15.73
CA LYS A 142 -21.90 -11.66 -16.81
C LYS A 142 -20.42 -11.63 -16.40
N LEU A 143 -20.12 -11.36 -15.12
CA LEU A 143 -18.73 -11.23 -14.65
C LEU A 143 -18.20 -12.52 -14.01
N ARG A 144 -18.99 -13.62 -14.02
CA ARG A 144 -18.52 -14.89 -13.47
C ARG A 144 -17.41 -15.45 -14.37
N PRO A 145 -16.20 -15.69 -13.85
CA PRO A 145 -15.14 -16.32 -14.63
C PRO A 145 -15.60 -17.72 -15.08
N SER A 146 -15.15 -18.15 -16.24
CA SER A 146 -15.39 -19.53 -16.68
C SER A 146 -14.81 -20.51 -15.64
N LYS A 147 -15.38 -21.72 -15.54
CA LYS A 147 -14.87 -22.75 -14.62
C LYS A 147 -13.37 -22.97 -14.77
N LYS A 148 -12.84 -22.92 -16.01
CA LYS A 148 -11.40 -23.05 -16.28
C LYS A 148 -10.59 -21.90 -15.66
N GLU A 149 -11.07 -20.66 -15.80
CA GLU A 149 -10.42 -19.47 -15.25
C GLU A 149 -10.47 -19.47 -13.72
N LEU A 150 -11.62 -19.82 -13.14
CA LEU A 150 -11.78 -19.91 -11.69
C LEU A 150 -10.85 -20.99 -11.11
N MET A 151 -10.78 -22.17 -11.73
CA MET A 151 -9.87 -23.23 -11.30
C MET A 151 -8.39 -22.81 -11.38
N SER A 152 -7.99 -22.11 -12.46
CA SER A 152 -6.63 -21.56 -12.57
C SER A 152 -6.34 -20.52 -11.49
N PHE A 153 -7.30 -19.65 -11.18
CA PHE A 153 -7.17 -18.67 -10.12
C PHE A 153 -7.08 -19.33 -8.74
N LEU A 154 -7.99 -20.25 -8.41
CA LEU A 154 -7.97 -20.96 -7.13
C LEU A 154 -6.66 -21.74 -6.92
N SER A 155 -6.10 -22.34 -7.98
CA SER A 155 -4.80 -23.00 -7.90
C SER A 155 -3.61 -22.06 -7.65
N SER A 156 -3.78 -20.75 -7.87
CA SER A 156 -2.76 -19.73 -7.59
C SER A 156 -2.86 -19.13 -6.18
N VAL A 157 -3.95 -19.40 -5.46
CA VAL A 157 -4.18 -18.88 -4.11
C VAL A 157 -3.29 -19.64 -3.14
N GLU A 158 -2.50 -18.92 -2.33
CA GLU A 158 -1.51 -19.51 -1.41
C GLU A 158 -2.10 -20.53 -0.42
N LEU A 159 -3.37 -20.42 -0.04
CA LEU A 159 -4.00 -21.42 0.82
C LEU A 159 -4.38 -22.71 0.07
N LEU A 160 -4.61 -22.61 -1.24
CA LEU A 160 -5.24 -23.65 -2.05
C LEU A 160 -4.30 -24.29 -3.08
N PHE A 161 -3.10 -23.72 -3.32
CA PHE A 161 -2.20 -24.20 -4.38
C PHE A 161 -1.66 -25.62 -4.17
N HIS A 162 -1.68 -26.11 -2.93
CA HIS A 162 -1.28 -27.49 -2.60
C HIS A 162 -2.39 -28.51 -2.86
N LEU A 163 -3.61 -28.07 -3.13
CA LEU A 163 -4.76 -28.96 -3.31
C LEU A 163 -4.72 -29.63 -4.69
N ASN A 164 -5.09 -30.90 -4.73
CA ASN A 164 -5.24 -31.61 -5.98
C ASN A 164 -6.45 -31.06 -6.77
N LYS A 165 -6.47 -31.33 -8.08
CA LYS A 165 -7.50 -30.82 -9.00
C LYS A 165 -8.91 -31.32 -8.66
N ALA A 166 -9.05 -32.52 -8.08
CA ALA A 166 -10.34 -33.09 -7.73
C ALA A 166 -10.97 -32.37 -6.53
N THR A 167 -10.20 -32.18 -5.46
CA THR A 167 -10.61 -31.41 -4.27
C THR A 167 -10.93 -29.97 -4.62
N LEU A 168 -10.10 -29.31 -5.46
CA LEU A 168 -10.40 -27.96 -5.95
C LEU A 168 -11.69 -27.87 -6.75
N SER A 169 -12.00 -28.89 -7.57
CA SER A 169 -13.22 -28.90 -8.37
C SER A 169 -14.46 -29.20 -7.53
N ASP A 170 -14.35 -30.01 -6.47
CA ASP A 170 -15.44 -30.18 -5.51
C ASP A 170 -15.70 -28.87 -4.76
N LEU A 171 -14.64 -28.22 -4.26
CA LEU A 171 -14.72 -26.94 -3.59
C LEU A 171 -15.37 -25.88 -4.50
N GLU A 172 -14.92 -25.75 -5.75
CA GLU A 172 -15.49 -24.83 -6.74
C GLU A 172 -16.99 -25.03 -6.94
N SER A 173 -17.46 -26.28 -6.97
CA SER A 173 -18.89 -26.59 -7.16
C SER A 173 -19.78 -26.13 -6.00
N ARG A 174 -19.19 -25.88 -4.83
CA ARG A 174 -19.86 -25.43 -3.60
C ARG A 174 -19.63 -23.94 -3.30
N MET A 175 -18.84 -23.24 -4.12
CA MET A 175 -18.59 -21.81 -3.92
C MET A 175 -19.78 -20.97 -4.37
N GLU A 176 -20.09 -19.94 -3.59
CA GLU A 176 -21.06 -18.90 -3.94
C GLU A 176 -20.33 -17.65 -4.46
N TRP A 177 -20.71 -17.13 -5.62
CA TRP A 177 -20.12 -15.92 -6.20
C TRP A 177 -20.86 -14.67 -5.74
N LEU A 178 -20.15 -13.70 -5.18
CA LEU A 178 -20.73 -12.47 -4.64
C LEU A 178 -20.02 -11.23 -5.21
N VAL A 179 -20.79 -10.16 -5.41
CA VAL A 179 -20.27 -8.84 -5.80
C VAL A 179 -20.57 -7.84 -4.69
N ILE A 180 -19.52 -7.20 -4.16
CA ILE A 180 -19.57 -6.26 -3.06
C ILE A 180 -19.31 -4.85 -3.60
N PRO A 181 -20.27 -3.92 -3.54
CA PRO A 181 -20.08 -2.55 -4.00
C PRO A 181 -19.04 -1.80 -3.14
N GLY A 182 -18.34 -0.83 -3.74
CA GLY A 182 -17.47 0.06 -2.97
C GLY A 182 -18.23 0.77 -1.83
N GLY A 183 -17.58 0.91 -0.68
CA GLY A 183 -18.14 1.46 0.55
C GLY A 183 -18.97 0.48 1.39
N LYS A 184 -19.30 -0.72 0.89
CA LYS A 184 -20.10 -1.69 1.63
C LYS A 184 -19.25 -2.59 2.52
N VAL A 185 -19.80 -2.89 3.70
CA VAL A 185 -19.21 -3.82 4.67
C VAL A 185 -19.45 -5.25 4.19
N LEU A 186 -18.38 -6.05 4.14
CA LEU A 186 -18.44 -7.48 3.88
C LEU A 186 -18.54 -8.28 5.19
N LEU A 187 -17.76 -7.90 6.20
CA LEU A 187 -17.73 -8.53 7.53
C LEU A 187 -17.67 -7.47 8.62
N GLU A 188 -18.33 -7.69 9.75
CA GLU A 188 -18.22 -6.83 10.94
C GLU A 188 -17.45 -7.55 12.07
N GLN A 189 -16.56 -6.82 12.74
CA GLN A 189 -15.83 -7.33 13.90
C GLN A 189 -16.81 -7.75 15.00
N GLY A 190 -16.60 -8.95 15.58
CA GLY A 190 -17.43 -9.47 16.66
C GLY A 190 -18.62 -10.33 16.20
N ASP A 191 -18.92 -10.36 14.91
CA ASP A 191 -19.95 -11.24 14.34
C ASP A 191 -19.54 -12.71 14.38
N VAL A 192 -20.52 -13.60 14.29
CA VAL A 192 -20.25 -15.04 14.12
C VAL A 192 -19.70 -15.28 12.72
N GLY A 193 -18.54 -15.95 12.62
CA GLY A 193 -17.94 -16.25 11.33
C GLY A 193 -18.14 -17.68 10.88
N ASP A 194 -19.20 -17.94 10.11
CA ASP A 194 -19.55 -19.26 9.57
C ASP A 194 -19.04 -19.51 8.14
N SER A 195 -18.38 -18.52 7.54
CA SER A 195 -18.00 -18.53 6.13
C SER A 195 -16.64 -17.88 5.93
N MET A 196 -15.90 -18.33 4.91
CA MET A 196 -14.70 -17.65 4.40
C MET A 196 -14.95 -17.11 2.99
N TYR A 197 -14.12 -16.15 2.59
CA TYR A 197 -14.20 -15.47 1.30
C TYR A 197 -12.82 -15.45 0.65
N ILE A 198 -12.76 -15.53 -0.68
CA ILE A 198 -11.54 -15.32 -1.46
C ILE A 198 -11.80 -14.18 -2.44
N LEU A 199 -10.95 -13.15 -2.40
CA LEU A 199 -11.08 -11.97 -3.25
C LEU A 199 -10.59 -12.28 -4.67
N VAL A 200 -11.50 -12.27 -5.65
CA VAL A 200 -11.21 -12.63 -7.04
C VAL A 200 -10.84 -11.42 -7.89
N SER A 201 -11.53 -10.30 -7.68
CA SER A 201 -11.21 -8.98 -8.25
C SER A 201 -11.67 -7.90 -7.29
N GLY A 202 -11.08 -6.71 -7.36
CA GLY A 202 -11.40 -5.59 -6.48
C GLY A 202 -10.39 -5.38 -5.36
N ARG A 203 -10.80 -4.59 -4.37
CA ARG A 203 -9.98 -4.13 -3.26
C ARG A 203 -10.82 -4.00 -2.00
N LEU A 204 -10.37 -4.59 -0.91
CA LEU A 204 -11.01 -4.48 0.40
C LEU A 204 -10.03 -3.84 1.39
N SER A 205 -10.56 -3.20 2.43
CA SER A 205 -9.82 -2.79 3.63
C SER A 205 -10.31 -3.59 4.82
N TRP A 206 -9.44 -3.77 5.80
CA TRP A 206 -9.80 -4.34 7.10
C TRP A 206 -9.36 -3.42 8.23
N THR A 207 -10.14 -3.37 9.30
CA THR A 207 -9.87 -2.57 10.49
C THR A 207 -10.19 -3.36 11.75
N VAL A 208 -9.33 -3.26 12.76
CA VAL A 208 -9.53 -3.82 14.10
C VAL A 208 -9.65 -2.67 15.08
N ARG A 209 -10.75 -2.61 15.81
CA ARG A 209 -11.00 -1.57 16.81
C ARG A 209 -10.99 -2.14 18.23
N SER A 210 -10.52 -1.32 19.16
CA SER A 210 -10.61 -1.53 20.60
C SER A 210 -12.06 -1.37 21.08
N LYS A 211 -12.34 -1.78 22.33
CA LYS A 211 -13.63 -1.50 22.99
C LYS A 211 -13.93 0.01 23.09
N ASN A 212 -12.90 0.85 23.04
CA ASN A 212 -13.02 2.31 23.07
C ASN A 212 -13.04 2.92 21.65
N GLU A 213 -13.32 2.14 20.61
CA GLU A 213 -13.34 2.57 19.19
C GLU A 213 -11.99 3.04 18.60
N GLU A 214 -10.89 2.93 19.35
CA GLU A 214 -9.55 3.20 18.84
C GLU A 214 -9.12 2.13 17.83
N ILE A 215 -8.56 2.56 16.69
CA ILE A 215 -8.04 1.64 15.66
C ILE A 215 -6.74 1.01 16.17
N LEU A 216 -6.76 -0.28 16.46
CA LEU A 216 -5.60 -1.06 16.90
C LEU A 216 -4.74 -1.54 15.74
N ALA A 217 -5.38 -1.88 14.62
CA ALA A 217 -4.71 -2.33 13.41
C ALA A 217 -5.59 -2.10 12.18
N GLN A 218 -4.97 -1.91 11.02
CA GLN A 218 -5.67 -1.78 9.74
C GLN A 218 -4.79 -2.19 8.56
N GLY A 219 -5.44 -2.55 7.46
CA GLY A 219 -4.75 -2.93 6.23
C GLY A 219 -5.66 -3.08 5.03
N GLU A 220 -5.10 -3.55 3.93
CA GLU A 220 -5.80 -3.75 2.66
C GLU A 220 -5.58 -5.16 2.10
N LEU A 221 -6.59 -5.62 1.36
CA LEU A 221 -6.65 -6.94 0.73
C LEU A 221 -6.86 -6.76 -0.77
N GLY A 222 -6.10 -7.51 -1.56
CA GLY A 222 -6.17 -7.56 -3.02
C GLY A 222 -6.51 -8.96 -3.54
N LYS A 223 -6.54 -9.09 -4.86
CA LYS A 223 -6.82 -10.35 -5.55
C LYS A 223 -5.97 -11.51 -4.98
N GLY A 224 -6.63 -12.60 -4.61
CA GLY A 224 -6.03 -13.81 -4.05
C GLY A 224 -6.01 -13.85 -2.52
N ASP A 225 -6.25 -12.71 -1.85
CA ASP A 225 -6.35 -12.68 -0.40
C ASP A 225 -7.62 -13.38 0.09
N ILE A 226 -7.51 -13.94 1.29
CA ILE A 226 -8.54 -14.74 1.95
C ILE A 226 -9.02 -14.00 3.16
N ILE A 227 -10.32 -14.08 3.43
CA ILE A 227 -10.98 -13.36 4.49
C ILE A 227 -11.84 -14.32 5.30
N GLY A 228 -11.70 -14.28 6.62
CA GLY A 228 -12.59 -14.99 7.55
C GLY A 228 -12.25 -16.46 7.76
N GLU A 229 -11.10 -16.92 7.26
CA GLU A 229 -10.56 -18.26 7.43
C GLU A 229 -10.35 -18.62 8.91
N MET A 230 -9.93 -17.66 9.74
CA MET A 230 -9.74 -17.87 11.17
C MET A 230 -11.05 -18.27 11.86
N SER A 231 -12.09 -17.44 11.72
CA SER A 231 -13.39 -17.71 12.31
C SER A 231 -14.07 -18.96 11.74
N LEU A 232 -13.80 -19.29 10.47
CA LEU A 232 -14.32 -20.52 9.86
C LEU A 232 -13.71 -21.76 10.53
N LEU A 233 -12.40 -21.76 10.81
CA LEU A 233 -11.67 -22.88 11.41
C LEU A 233 -11.79 -22.96 12.94
N SER A 234 -11.58 -21.84 13.64
CA SER A 234 -11.56 -21.82 15.11
C SER A 234 -12.95 -21.82 15.73
N GLY A 235 -13.96 -21.32 15.01
CA GLY A 235 -15.30 -21.09 15.56
C GLY A 235 -15.46 -19.75 16.25
N ASP A 236 -14.38 -18.97 16.39
CA ASP A 236 -14.41 -17.66 17.04
C ASP A 236 -15.18 -16.62 16.22
N LYS A 237 -15.44 -15.48 16.88
CA LYS A 237 -16.02 -14.30 16.25
C LYS A 237 -15.05 -13.67 15.23
N ARG A 238 -15.59 -12.89 14.30
CA ARG A 238 -14.81 -12.11 13.34
C ARG A 238 -13.83 -11.19 14.08
N SER A 239 -12.55 -11.23 13.69
CA SER A 239 -11.47 -10.46 14.31
C SER A 239 -11.40 -9.00 13.86
N ALA A 240 -11.94 -8.70 12.67
CA ALA A 240 -11.85 -7.39 12.03
C ALA A 240 -13.11 -7.08 11.22
N THR A 241 -13.39 -5.78 11.05
CA THR A 241 -14.39 -5.28 10.10
C THR A 241 -13.73 -5.15 8.73
N VAL A 242 -14.38 -5.66 7.68
CA VAL A 242 -13.87 -5.66 6.30
C VAL A 242 -14.84 -4.89 5.41
N VAL A 243 -14.33 -3.90 4.67
CA VAL A 243 -15.11 -3.00 3.80
C VAL A 243 -14.53 -3.02 2.39
N ALA A 244 -15.39 -2.99 1.37
CA ALA A 244 -14.93 -2.86 -0.01
C ALA A 244 -14.50 -1.42 -0.31
N LEU A 245 -13.27 -1.21 -0.76
CA LEU A 245 -12.78 0.12 -1.18
C LEU A 245 -13.29 0.48 -2.58
N ARG A 246 -13.48 -0.54 -3.43
CA ARG A 246 -14.17 -0.46 -4.72
C ARG A 246 -15.00 -1.69 -4.96
N THR A 247 -15.81 -1.68 -6.02
CA THR A 247 -16.58 -2.85 -6.44
C THR A 247 -15.65 -4.07 -6.55
N SER A 248 -15.95 -5.06 -5.71
CA SER A 248 -15.13 -6.24 -5.49
C SER A 248 -15.94 -7.50 -5.72
N GLN A 249 -15.28 -8.54 -6.16
CA GLN A 249 -15.86 -9.85 -6.45
C GLN A 249 -15.20 -10.87 -5.55
N VAL A 250 -16.00 -11.61 -4.80
CA VAL A 250 -15.52 -12.63 -3.87
C VAL A 250 -16.22 -13.95 -4.14
N VAL A 251 -15.51 -15.05 -3.89
CA VAL A 251 -16.15 -16.36 -3.73
C VAL A 251 -16.30 -16.67 -2.24
N ARG A 252 -17.51 -17.01 -1.81
CA ARG A 252 -17.85 -17.41 -0.45
C ARG A 252 -17.91 -18.93 -0.35
N ILE A 253 -17.41 -19.45 0.77
CA ILE A 253 -17.47 -20.86 1.13
C ILE A 253 -17.99 -20.95 2.57
N SER A 254 -19.08 -21.67 2.79
CA SER A 254 -19.60 -21.91 4.14
C SER A 254 -18.71 -22.91 4.89
N ARG A 255 -18.75 -22.89 6.23
CA ARG A 255 -18.04 -23.86 7.08
C ARG A 255 -18.47 -25.29 6.76
N GLU A 256 -19.76 -25.50 6.48
CA GLU A 256 -20.30 -26.81 6.16
C GLU A 256 -19.79 -27.30 4.80
N ASP A 257 -19.84 -26.45 3.78
CA ASP A 257 -19.32 -26.78 2.45
C ASP A 257 -17.81 -27.02 2.48
N PHE A 258 -17.08 -26.20 3.23
CA PHE A 258 -15.65 -26.40 3.46
C PHE A 258 -15.39 -27.77 4.08
N ARG A 259 -16.07 -28.11 5.18
CA ARG A 259 -15.91 -29.43 5.83
C ARG A 259 -16.25 -30.59 4.90
N MET A 260 -17.33 -30.47 4.13
CA MET A 260 -17.70 -31.49 3.14
C MET A 260 -16.64 -31.68 2.06
N SER A 261 -16.06 -30.60 1.54
CA SER A 261 -15.00 -30.67 0.53
C SER A 261 -13.70 -31.29 1.02
N PHE A 262 -13.42 -31.21 2.32
CA PHE A 262 -12.21 -31.78 2.93
C PHE A 262 -12.45 -33.08 3.71
N ALA A 263 -13.69 -33.57 3.79
CA ALA A 263 -14.06 -34.76 4.57
C ALA A 263 -13.24 -36.01 4.17
N ASN A 264 -12.90 -36.14 2.89
CA ASN A 264 -12.13 -37.26 2.34
C ASN A 264 -10.67 -36.89 2.05
N SER A 265 -10.15 -35.79 2.62
CA SER A 265 -8.77 -35.35 2.40
C SER A 265 -8.17 -34.68 3.64
N PRO A 266 -7.89 -35.45 4.72
CA PRO A 266 -7.30 -34.92 5.96
C PRO A 266 -5.95 -34.22 5.74
N GLU A 267 -5.10 -34.74 4.85
CA GLU A 267 -3.78 -34.17 4.53
C GLU A 267 -3.91 -32.75 3.98
N ALA A 268 -4.92 -32.50 3.13
CA ALA A 268 -5.19 -31.17 2.59
C ALA A 268 -5.60 -30.19 3.69
N LEU A 269 -6.42 -30.64 4.65
CA LEU A 269 -6.81 -29.83 5.80
C LEU A 269 -5.61 -29.48 6.70
N PHE A 270 -4.69 -30.41 6.91
CA PHE A 270 -3.44 -30.17 7.64
C PHE A 270 -2.55 -29.13 6.95
N GLN A 271 -2.40 -29.21 5.62
CA GLN A 271 -1.63 -28.24 4.85
C GLN A 271 -2.22 -26.82 4.93
N ILE A 272 -3.54 -26.70 4.73
CA ILE A 272 -4.27 -25.43 4.88
C ILE A 272 -4.07 -24.85 6.29
N THR A 273 -4.22 -25.68 7.32
CA THR A 273 -4.06 -25.27 8.72
C THR A 273 -2.62 -24.81 8.99
N GLY A 274 -1.62 -25.53 8.47
CA GLY A 274 -0.22 -25.15 8.56
C GLY A 274 0.08 -23.79 7.93
N THR A 275 -0.47 -23.51 6.74
CA THR A 275 -0.33 -22.21 6.07
C THR A 275 -0.94 -21.08 6.90
N ILE A 276 -2.12 -21.28 7.50
CA ILE A 276 -2.77 -20.28 8.36
C ILE A 276 -1.96 -20.03 9.63
N VAL A 277 -1.46 -21.08 10.29
CA VAL A 277 -0.62 -20.95 11.49
C VAL A 277 0.68 -20.19 11.16
N HIS A 278 1.29 -20.46 10.01
CA HIS A 278 2.50 -19.75 9.58
C HIS A 278 2.23 -18.25 9.33
N ARG A 279 1.07 -17.92 8.74
CA ARG A 279 0.62 -16.54 8.59
C ARG A 279 0.41 -15.85 9.94
N LEU A 280 -0.24 -16.51 10.90
CA LEU A 280 -0.45 -15.94 12.24
C LEU A 280 0.86 -15.65 12.98
N GLY A 281 1.85 -16.53 12.86
CA GLY A 281 3.18 -16.35 13.48
C GLY A 281 3.97 -15.17 12.89
N THR A 282 3.76 -14.86 11.61
CA THR A 282 4.44 -13.76 10.91
C THR A 282 3.68 -12.43 11.01
N GLU A 283 2.35 -12.48 11.06
CA GLU A 283 1.46 -11.30 11.09
C GLU A 283 1.30 -10.66 12.47
N ARG A 284 1.50 -11.41 13.58
CA ARG A 284 1.41 -10.84 14.94
C ARG A 284 2.40 -9.69 15.21
N ASN A 285 3.41 -9.53 14.36
CA ASN A 285 4.44 -8.49 14.46
C ASN A 285 4.24 -7.33 13.47
N GLN A 286 3.26 -7.38 12.57
CA GLN A 286 3.02 -6.35 11.55
C GLN A 286 1.73 -5.58 11.85
N VAL A 287 1.88 -4.42 12.50
CA VAL A 287 0.76 -3.53 12.86
C VAL A 287 0.08 -2.92 11.61
N TYR A 288 0.73 -2.97 10.44
CA TYR A 288 0.21 -2.45 9.17
C TYR A 288 0.53 -3.38 8.00
N ARG A 289 -0.50 -3.96 7.38
CA ARG A 289 -0.36 -4.70 6.10
C ARG A 289 -1.05 -3.90 5.00
N LYS A 290 -0.27 -3.15 4.20
CA LYS A 290 -0.77 -2.60 2.94
C LYS A 290 -0.60 -3.65 1.85
N ALA A 291 -1.63 -3.89 1.06
CA ALA A 291 -1.46 -4.62 -0.19
C ALA A 291 -0.62 -3.74 -1.14
N ASN A 292 0.69 -3.94 -1.20
CA ASN A 292 1.58 -2.94 -1.78
C ASN A 292 1.51 -2.86 -3.32
N SER A 293 0.99 -3.88 -4.00
CA SER A 293 0.86 -3.88 -5.45
C SER A 293 -0.49 -3.32 -5.89
N VAL A 294 -0.42 -2.22 -6.62
CA VAL A 294 -1.53 -1.54 -7.29
C VAL A 294 -1.66 -2.15 -8.69
N ARG A 295 -2.88 -2.51 -9.08
CA ARG A 295 -3.20 -3.03 -10.42
C ARG A 295 -3.70 -1.92 -11.32
N THR A 296 -4.62 -1.12 -10.81
CA THR A 296 -5.31 -0.05 -11.54
C THR A 296 -4.96 1.30 -10.93
N VAL A 297 -4.48 2.22 -11.77
CA VAL A 297 -4.06 3.56 -11.36
C VAL A 297 -4.80 4.59 -12.20
N SER A 298 -5.50 5.54 -11.56
CA SER A 298 -5.98 6.74 -12.23
C SER A 298 -4.97 7.86 -12.11
N VAL A 299 -4.72 8.58 -13.20
CA VAL A 299 -3.96 9.82 -13.18
C VAL A 299 -4.94 10.97 -13.32
N PHE A 300 -5.03 11.79 -12.27
CA PHE A 300 -5.82 13.01 -12.21
C PHE A 300 -4.91 14.22 -12.28
N SER A 301 -4.99 14.92 -13.41
CA SER A 301 -4.11 16.05 -13.70
C SER A 301 -4.76 17.36 -13.29
N LEU A 302 -4.13 18.09 -12.38
CA LEU A 302 -4.57 19.42 -11.95
C LEU A 302 -3.80 20.50 -12.74
N ASN A 303 -4.54 21.46 -13.30
CA ASN A 303 -4.00 22.71 -13.87
C ASN A 303 -2.88 22.55 -14.91
N TYR A 304 -2.95 21.47 -15.70
CA TYR A 304 -1.97 21.21 -16.73
C TYR A 304 -2.51 21.64 -18.09
N THR A 305 -1.80 22.54 -18.75
CA THR A 305 -2.19 23.12 -20.05
C THR A 305 -1.43 22.54 -21.24
N GLY A 306 -0.35 21.77 -21.01
CA GLY A 306 0.49 21.17 -22.05
C GLY A 306 0.13 19.72 -22.42
N SER A 307 0.99 19.06 -23.21
CA SER A 307 0.91 17.61 -23.44
C SER A 307 1.46 16.82 -22.24
N GLN A 308 0.76 15.75 -21.86
CA GLN A 308 1.13 14.81 -20.80
C GLN A 308 1.65 13.48 -21.36
N ASP A 309 1.84 13.40 -22.67
CA ASP A 309 2.13 12.13 -23.35
C ASP A 309 3.48 11.57 -22.89
N GLU A 310 4.44 12.44 -22.58
CA GLU A 310 5.72 12.04 -21.96
C GLU A 310 5.50 11.37 -20.60
N PHE A 311 4.72 11.99 -19.70
CA PHE A 311 4.44 11.44 -18.38
C PHE A 311 3.78 10.06 -18.46
N PHE A 312 2.71 9.94 -19.26
CA PHE A 312 2.02 8.67 -19.45
C PHE A 312 2.90 7.62 -20.14
N GLY A 313 3.74 8.03 -21.10
CA GLY A 313 4.71 7.18 -21.76
C GLY A 313 5.74 6.61 -20.79
N SER A 314 6.34 7.46 -19.96
CA SER A 314 7.34 7.07 -18.95
C SER A 314 6.74 6.21 -17.83
N LEU A 315 5.56 6.55 -17.32
CA LEU A 315 4.84 5.73 -16.34
C LEU A 315 4.48 4.34 -16.91
N ARG A 316 4.00 4.29 -18.15
CA ARG A 316 3.71 3.03 -18.85
C ARG A 316 4.98 2.20 -19.02
N ASN A 317 6.09 2.80 -19.45
CA ASN A 317 7.36 2.09 -19.64
C ASN A 317 7.90 1.55 -18.31
N GLY A 318 7.83 2.32 -17.23
CA GLY A 318 8.22 1.86 -15.91
C GLY A 318 7.38 0.69 -15.39
N LEU A 319 6.06 0.73 -15.58
CA LEU A 319 5.15 -0.35 -15.17
C LEU A 319 5.25 -1.61 -16.04
N ARG A 320 5.67 -1.50 -17.31
CA ARG A 320 5.90 -2.66 -18.20
C ARG A 320 6.94 -3.64 -17.65
N ASN A 321 7.87 -3.17 -16.82
CA ASN A 321 8.85 -4.02 -16.14
C ASN A 321 8.22 -4.95 -15.10
N PHE A 322 6.96 -4.70 -14.70
CA PHE A 322 6.23 -5.44 -13.65
C PHE A 322 4.97 -6.12 -14.18
N GLY A 323 4.79 -6.19 -15.50
CA GLY A 323 3.67 -6.88 -16.13
C GLY A 323 3.12 -6.18 -17.37
N LYS A 324 2.21 -6.86 -18.05
CA LYS A 324 1.58 -6.36 -19.26
C LYS A 324 0.74 -5.11 -18.94
N THR A 325 1.15 -3.96 -19.46
CA THR A 325 0.60 -2.65 -19.07
C THR A 325 -0.14 -1.98 -20.23
N ILE A 326 -1.29 -1.37 -19.95
CA ILE A 326 -2.08 -0.56 -20.90
C ILE A 326 -2.40 0.82 -20.35
N LEU A 327 -2.34 1.82 -21.23
CA LEU A 327 -2.91 3.15 -21.02
C LEU A 327 -4.31 3.19 -21.63
N VAL A 328 -5.26 3.70 -20.87
CA VAL A 328 -6.67 3.73 -21.20
C VAL A 328 -7.18 5.15 -21.06
N ASP A 329 -7.77 5.69 -22.14
CA ASP A 329 -8.40 6.99 -22.18
C ASP A 329 -9.82 6.89 -22.77
N TYR A 330 -10.54 8.01 -22.73
CA TYR A 330 -11.90 8.10 -23.26
C TYR A 330 -11.96 7.89 -24.78
N ASP A 331 -10.92 8.23 -25.53
CA ASP A 331 -10.90 8.07 -27.00
C ASP A 331 -10.83 6.59 -27.40
N ILE A 332 -10.04 5.80 -26.66
CA ILE A 332 -9.98 4.34 -26.85
C ILE A 332 -11.35 3.71 -26.53
N PHE A 333 -12.01 4.18 -25.47
CA PHE A 333 -13.35 3.72 -25.10
C PHE A 333 -14.38 4.05 -26.19
N SER A 334 -14.45 5.33 -26.57
CA SER A 334 -15.43 5.86 -27.52
C SER A 334 -15.23 5.28 -28.93
N LYS A 335 -14.02 4.95 -29.35
CA LYS A 335 -13.79 4.21 -30.61
C LYS A 335 -14.38 2.80 -30.59
N ARG A 336 -14.33 2.12 -29.43
CA ARG A 336 -14.83 0.74 -29.29
C ARG A 336 -16.35 0.68 -29.16
N PHE A 337 -16.97 1.66 -28.46
CA PHE A 337 -18.40 1.62 -28.13
C PHE A 337 -19.23 2.78 -28.73
N GLY A 338 -18.61 3.88 -29.16
CA GLY A 338 -19.30 5.07 -29.69
C GLY A 338 -19.98 4.87 -31.04
N GLY A 339 -19.65 3.81 -31.79
CA GLY A 339 -20.38 3.43 -33.00
C GLY A 339 -21.84 3.02 -32.75
N PHE A 340 -22.16 2.55 -31.54
CA PHE A 340 -23.49 2.03 -31.19
C PHE A 340 -24.51 3.13 -30.82
N TYR A 341 -24.06 4.35 -30.55
CA TYR A 341 -24.89 5.39 -29.92
C TYR A 341 -25.06 6.68 -30.74
N LYS A 342 -24.75 6.66 -32.04
CA LYS A 342 -24.86 7.83 -32.95
C LYS A 342 -26.26 8.46 -33.05
N ASN A 343 -27.32 7.80 -32.56
CA ASN A 343 -28.71 8.26 -32.68
C ASN A 343 -29.33 8.83 -31.39
N SER A 344 -28.61 8.90 -30.26
CA SER A 344 -29.17 9.46 -29.02
C SER A 344 -28.79 10.92 -28.83
N ARG A 345 -29.78 11.79 -28.62
CA ARG A 345 -29.65 13.26 -28.39
C ARG A 345 -28.92 13.66 -27.08
N LYS A 346 -28.33 12.73 -26.33
CA LYS A 346 -27.57 13.02 -25.09
C LYS A 346 -26.07 12.89 -25.38
N GLU A 347 -25.29 13.91 -25.04
CA GLU A 347 -23.86 14.05 -25.37
C GLU A 347 -22.95 12.98 -24.74
N ASN A 348 -23.42 12.21 -23.75
CA ASN A 348 -22.67 11.12 -23.09
C ASN A 348 -23.40 9.78 -23.20
N ALA A 349 -23.48 9.24 -24.42
CA ALA A 349 -24.25 8.03 -24.69
C ALA A 349 -23.36 6.77 -24.67
N TYR A 350 -23.03 6.27 -23.49
CA TYR A 350 -22.52 4.90 -23.32
C TYR A 350 -23.28 4.21 -22.19
N ARG A 351 -23.57 2.91 -22.34
CA ARG A 351 -24.12 2.13 -21.23
C ARG A 351 -23.00 1.88 -20.24
N ILE A 352 -23.27 2.10 -18.97
CA ILE A 352 -22.27 1.83 -17.94
C ILE A 352 -21.96 0.31 -17.93
N GLY A 353 -22.92 -0.56 -18.31
CA GLY A 353 -22.67 -1.99 -18.47
C GLY A 353 -21.57 -2.31 -19.51
N ASP A 354 -21.48 -1.52 -20.59
CA ASP A 354 -20.38 -1.62 -21.55
C ASP A 354 -19.04 -1.22 -20.92
N LEU A 355 -19.06 -0.19 -20.07
CA LEU A 355 -17.90 0.28 -19.33
C LEU A 355 -17.38 -0.75 -18.32
N VAL A 356 -18.28 -1.36 -17.54
CA VAL A 356 -17.93 -2.43 -16.57
C VAL A 356 -17.38 -3.66 -17.29
N ASN A 357 -18.02 -4.09 -18.38
CA ASN A 357 -17.52 -5.21 -19.19
C ASN A 357 -16.14 -4.90 -19.78
N TRP A 358 -15.92 -3.65 -20.19
CA TRP A 358 -14.63 -3.25 -20.72
C TRP A 358 -13.53 -3.23 -19.64
N PHE A 359 -13.80 -2.69 -18.45
CA PHE A 359 -12.85 -2.76 -17.34
C PHE A 359 -12.53 -4.19 -16.94
N TYR A 360 -13.52 -5.09 -16.94
CA TYR A 360 -13.30 -6.51 -16.71
C TYR A 360 -12.41 -7.13 -17.79
N ASP A 361 -12.67 -6.87 -19.08
CA ASP A 361 -11.83 -7.32 -20.20
C ASP A 361 -10.39 -6.80 -20.07
N LEU A 362 -10.22 -5.55 -19.65
CA LEU A 362 -8.90 -4.96 -19.46
C LEU A 362 -8.17 -5.62 -18.28
N GLU A 363 -8.81 -5.76 -17.13
CA GLU A 363 -8.25 -6.49 -15.97
C GLU A 363 -8.04 -7.98 -16.26
N LYS A 364 -8.71 -8.55 -17.26
CA LYS A 364 -8.42 -9.93 -17.68
C LYS A 364 -7.11 -10.01 -18.47
N ASN A 365 -6.88 -9.05 -19.36
CA ASN A 365 -5.83 -9.12 -20.37
C ASN A 365 -4.54 -8.38 -20.00
N TYR A 366 -4.57 -7.56 -18.95
CA TYR A 366 -3.46 -6.70 -18.51
C TYR A 366 -3.22 -6.81 -17.00
N ASP A 367 -1.95 -6.78 -16.61
CA ASP A 367 -1.51 -6.82 -15.22
C ASP A 367 -1.52 -5.43 -14.59
N LYS A 368 -1.33 -4.38 -15.40
CA LYS A 368 -1.30 -2.97 -14.96
C LYS A 368 -2.14 -2.10 -15.89
N LEU A 369 -3.01 -1.29 -15.31
CA LEU A 369 -3.92 -0.42 -16.05
C LEU A 369 -3.70 1.02 -15.58
N ILE A 370 -3.48 1.93 -16.53
CA ILE A 370 -3.36 3.36 -16.29
C ILE A 370 -4.58 4.02 -16.91
N PHE A 371 -5.41 4.65 -16.11
CA PHE A 371 -6.57 5.41 -16.55
C PHE A 371 -6.22 6.90 -16.63
N LYS A 372 -6.29 7.46 -17.84
CA LYS A 372 -6.19 8.89 -18.08
C LYS A 372 -7.56 9.51 -17.82
N THR A 373 -7.68 10.25 -16.73
CA THR A 373 -8.94 10.95 -16.42
C THR A 373 -9.07 12.23 -17.22
N ASP A 374 -10.31 12.67 -17.44
CA ASP A 374 -10.63 13.89 -18.16
C ASP A 374 -11.54 14.77 -17.30
N ILE A 375 -11.14 16.02 -17.07
CA ILE A 375 -11.93 16.99 -16.30
C ILE A 375 -13.21 17.39 -17.05
N ARG A 376 -13.22 17.32 -18.39
CA ARG A 376 -14.37 17.65 -19.24
C ARG A 376 -15.40 16.53 -19.28
N ASN A 377 -15.01 15.32 -18.86
CA ASN A 377 -15.90 14.16 -18.80
C ASN A 377 -15.97 13.65 -17.35
N PRO A 378 -16.79 14.30 -16.50
CA PRO A 378 -16.88 13.95 -15.08
C PRO A 378 -17.28 12.48 -14.88
N GLY A 379 -18.04 11.91 -15.82
CA GLY A 379 -18.45 10.52 -15.71
C GLY A 379 -17.34 9.51 -16.00
N TRP A 380 -16.61 9.71 -17.10
CA TRP A 380 -15.42 8.91 -17.36
C TRP A 380 -14.41 8.98 -16.19
N ARG A 381 -14.21 10.18 -15.62
CA ARG A 381 -13.35 10.39 -14.45
C ARG A 381 -13.81 9.57 -13.24
N GLU A 382 -15.08 9.67 -12.85
CA GLU A 382 -15.59 8.97 -11.67
C GLU A 382 -15.57 7.45 -11.85
N ALA A 383 -15.90 6.95 -13.04
CA ALA A 383 -15.75 5.53 -13.35
C ALA A 383 -14.29 5.06 -13.25
N CYS A 384 -13.33 5.85 -13.74
CA CYS A 384 -11.90 5.55 -13.61
C CYS A 384 -11.46 5.54 -12.14
N PHE A 385 -11.92 6.51 -11.35
CA PHE A 385 -11.63 6.56 -9.92
C PHE A 385 -12.15 5.31 -9.22
N ARG A 386 -13.41 4.94 -9.41
CA ARG A 386 -14.00 3.72 -8.83
C ARG A 386 -13.28 2.45 -9.22
N GLN A 387 -12.74 2.36 -10.43
CA GLN A 387 -11.99 1.19 -10.87
C GLN A 387 -10.55 1.16 -10.33
N SER A 388 -10.05 2.28 -9.79
CA SER A 388 -8.66 2.43 -9.39
C SER A 388 -8.38 1.95 -7.98
N ASP A 389 -7.27 1.24 -7.83
CA ASP A 389 -6.68 0.89 -6.54
C ASP A 389 -5.95 2.12 -5.94
N ARG A 390 -5.48 3.05 -6.78
CA ARG A 390 -4.85 4.32 -6.36
C ARG A 390 -5.08 5.44 -7.37
N ILE A 391 -5.21 6.67 -6.86
CA ILE A 391 -5.30 7.89 -7.65
C ILE A 391 -3.99 8.67 -7.52
N LEU A 392 -3.31 8.91 -8.64
CA LEU A 392 -2.17 9.81 -8.75
C LEU A 392 -2.66 11.19 -9.11
N ILE A 393 -2.40 12.16 -8.23
CA ILE A 393 -2.73 13.56 -8.45
C ILE A 393 -1.47 14.21 -9.03
N LEU A 394 -1.47 14.41 -10.35
CA LEU A 394 -0.36 14.99 -11.07
C LEU A 394 -0.35 16.50 -10.88
N ILE A 395 0.76 17.02 -10.36
CA ILE A 395 0.97 18.43 -10.08
C ILE A 395 2.23 18.89 -10.82
N ASP A 396 2.09 19.93 -11.64
CA ASP A 396 3.22 20.68 -12.16
C ASP A 396 3.42 21.93 -11.28
N PRO A 397 4.44 21.94 -10.39
CA PRO A 397 4.69 23.10 -9.55
C PRO A 397 5.24 24.30 -10.35
N SER A 398 5.54 24.18 -11.63
CA SER A 398 5.91 25.32 -12.49
C SER A 398 4.69 26.03 -13.10
N GLY A 399 3.51 25.38 -13.11
CA GLY A 399 2.27 25.89 -13.72
C GLY A 399 1.65 27.09 -12.97
N SER A 400 0.43 27.50 -13.34
CA SER A 400 -0.34 28.53 -12.62
C SER A 400 -0.97 28.01 -11.31
N ILE A 401 -1.59 28.91 -10.53
CA ILE A 401 -2.15 28.72 -9.17
C ILE A 401 -2.77 27.33 -8.99
N ILE A 402 -2.38 26.58 -7.96
CA ILE A 402 -2.98 25.29 -7.60
C ILE A 402 -4.43 25.54 -7.14
N PRO A 403 -5.43 24.77 -7.61
CA PRO A 403 -6.83 24.97 -7.21
C PRO A 403 -6.98 24.87 -5.69
N ASP A 404 -8.08 25.39 -5.16
CA ASP A 404 -8.34 25.31 -3.73
C ASP A 404 -8.46 23.84 -3.28
N TYR A 405 -7.94 23.55 -2.08
CA TYR A 405 -7.94 22.20 -1.51
C TYR A 405 -9.36 21.63 -1.43
N GLU A 406 -10.33 22.46 -1.02
CA GLU A 406 -11.72 22.05 -0.90
C GLU A 406 -12.31 21.60 -2.24
N GLU A 407 -12.01 22.31 -3.32
CA GLU A 407 -12.46 21.97 -4.67
C GLU A 407 -11.87 20.62 -5.13
N ILE A 408 -10.56 20.42 -4.96
CA ILE A 408 -9.90 19.15 -5.30
C ILE A 408 -10.46 18.00 -4.46
N ASN A 409 -10.61 18.22 -3.16
CA ASN A 409 -11.08 17.18 -2.25
C ASN A 409 -12.54 16.80 -2.54
N SER A 410 -13.37 17.75 -2.97
CA SER A 410 -14.76 17.49 -3.39
C SER A 410 -14.88 16.57 -4.61
N MET A 411 -13.87 16.58 -5.48
CA MET A 411 -13.80 15.75 -6.68
C MET A 411 -13.19 14.38 -6.44
N LEU A 412 -12.49 14.17 -5.32
CA LEU A 412 -11.77 12.93 -5.03
C LEU A 412 -12.60 12.03 -4.10
N PRO A 413 -12.72 10.72 -4.40
CA PRO A 413 -13.47 9.81 -3.55
C PRO A 413 -12.75 9.57 -2.21
N GLU A 414 -13.48 9.56 -1.09
CA GLU A 414 -12.88 9.44 0.25
C GLU A 414 -12.10 8.13 0.46
N GLY A 415 -12.69 6.99 0.06
CA GLY A 415 -12.17 5.65 0.36
C GLY A 415 -10.98 5.17 -0.47
N ILE A 416 -10.58 5.88 -1.53
CA ILE A 416 -9.50 5.45 -2.42
C ILE A 416 -8.20 6.12 -2.03
N GLN A 417 -7.09 5.36 -2.04
CA GLN A 417 -5.77 5.90 -1.75
C GLN A 417 -5.35 6.93 -2.79
N LYS A 418 -4.75 8.01 -2.31
CA LYS A 418 -4.29 9.15 -3.13
C LYS A 418 -2.79 9.32 -2.95
N GLU A 419 -2.13 9.74 -4.02
CA GLU A 419 -0.71 10.07 -3.99
C GLU A 419 -0.45 11.30 -4.87
N LEU A 420 0.19 12.33 -4.31
CA LEU A 420 0.61 13.48 -5.08
C LEU A 420 1.85 13.11 -5.90
N VAL A 421 1.87 13.46 -7.18
CA VAL A 421 3.05 13.28 -8.04
C VAL A 421 3.46 14.64 -8.57
N PHE A 422 4.55 15.18 -8.01
CA PHE A 422 5.15 16.42 -8.50
C PHE A 422 6.01 16.09 -9.71
N TRP A 423 5.63 16.61 -10.88
CA TRP A 423 6.36 16.41 -12.12
C TRP A 423 7.15 17.67 -12.46
N ILE A 424 8.47 17.61 -12.24
CA ILE A 424 9.38 18.77 -12.26
C ILE A 424 10.43 18.67 -13.36
N ASP A 425 11.01 19.80 -13.75
CA ASP A 425 12.23 19.82 -14.55
C ASP A 425 13.45 19.44 -13.70
N SER A 426 14.49 18.88 -14.32
CA SER A 426 15.74 18.53 -13.63
C SER A 426 16.46 19.73 -13.00
N GLY A 427 16.22 20.95 -13.50
CA GLY A 427 16.75 22.20 -12.96
C GLY A 427 15.86 22.89 -11.92
N PHE A 428 14.80 22.24 -11.43
CA PHE A 428 13.86 22.84 -10.48
C PHE A 428 14.53 23.17 -9.15
N THR A 429 14.34 24.40 -8.67
CA THR A 429 14.97 24.91 -7.43
C THR A 429 14.00 25.55 -6.44
N ASP A 430 12.74 25.79 -6.82
CA ASP A 430 11.74 26.43 -5.96
C ASP A 430 11.00 25.43 -5.07
N TRP A 431 11.73 24.86 -4.11
CA TRP A 431 11.21 23.82 -3.22
C TRP A 431 10.12 24.32 -2.28
N LYS A 432 10.13 25.62 -1.95
CA LYS A 432 9.08 26.26 -1.13
C LYS A 432 7.70 26.12 -1.76
N ARG A 433 7.64 26.10 -3.10
CA ARG A 433 6.39 25.87 -3.80
C ARG A 433 5.82 24.49 -3.52
N ILE A 434 6.65 23.44 -3.55
CA ILE A 434 6.25 22.08 -3.17
C ILE A 434 5.81 22.02 -1.70
N GLU A 435 6.55 22.68 -0.80
CA GLU A 435 6.21 22.75 0.63
C GLU A 435 4.82 23.34 0.86
N SER A 436 4.48 24.43 0.16
CA SER A 436 3.17 25.06 0.28
C SER A 436 2.02 24.12 -0.13
N VAL A 437 2.26 23.22 -1.09
CA VAL A 437 1.28 22.20 -1.48
C VAL A 437 1.18 21.13 -0.41
N LEU A 438 2.30 20.62 0.06
CA LEU A 438 2.34 19.55 1.07
C LEU A 438 1.69 19.99 2.39
N GLN A 439 1.77 21.26 2.76
CA GLN A 439 1.07 21.82 3.91
C GLN A 439 -0.46 21.74 3.79
N LYS A 440 -1.00 21.87 2.57
CA LYS A 440 -2.43 21.70 2.29
C LYS A 440 -2.86 20.24 2.27
N PHE A 441 -1.92 19.31 2.03
CA PHE A 441 -2.17 17.87 1.94
C PHE A 441 -1.32 17.06 2.93
N PRO A 442 -1.42 17.32 4.26
CA PRO A 442 -0.51 16.74 5.24
C PRO A 442 -0.59 15.20 5.30
N SER A 443 -1.78 14.64 5.03
CA SER A 443 -2.07 13.21 5.16
C SER A 443 -1.86 12.40 3.87
N ILE A 444 -1.63 13.06 2.73
CA ILE A 444 -1.45 12.39 1.43
C ILE A 444 0.03 12.13 1.20
N SER A 445 0.39 10.91 0.81
CA SER A 445 1.76 10.60 0.41
C SER A 445 2.11 11.24 -0.92
N HIS A 446 3.38 11.50 -1.17
CA HIS A 446 3.80 12.10 -2.42
C HIS A 446 5.08 11.50 -2.98
N SER A 447 5.28 11.74 -4.27
CA SER A 447 6.46 11.39 -5.04
C SER A 447 6.89 12.61 -5.87
N ILE A 448 8.20 12.81 -6.02
CA ILE A 448 8.78 13.84 -6.88
C ILE A 448 9.47 13.13 -8.04
N VAL A 449 9.09 13.48 -9.27
CA VAL A 449 9.57 12.83 -10.50
C VAL A 449 10.08 13.89 -11.47
N ARG A 450 11.32 13.73 -11.94
CA ARG A 450 11.89 14.63 -12.95
C ARG A 450 11.52 14.21 -14.38
N ARG A 451 11.26 15.20 -15.24
CA ARG A 451 11.08 15.03 -16.69
C ARG A 451 12.31 14.39 -17.32
N GLY A 452 12.09 13.45 -18.23
CA GLY A 452 13.16 12.69 -18.90
C GLY A 452 14.03 11.79 -18.01
N VAL A 453 13.79 11.67 -16.71
CA VAL A 453 14.60 10.84 -15.80
C VAL A 453 13.93 9.50 -15.55
N ASN A 454 14.40 8.44 -16.23
CA ASN A 454 13.82 7.10 -16.17
C ASN A 454 13.89 6.49 -14.76
N GLU A 455 14.92 6.82 -13.98
CA GLU A 455 15.14 6.30 -12.63
C GLU A 455 14.02 6.72 -11.67
N ASP A 456 13.53 7.96 -11.80
CA ASP A 456 12.45 8.50 -10.96
C ASP A 456 11.09 7.84 -11.30
N PHE A 457 10.81 7.61 -12.59
CA PHE A 457 9.63 6.82 -13.00
C PHE A 457 9.76 5.34 -12.63
N GLY A 458 10.97 4.79 -12.64
CA GLY A 458 11.28 3.47 -12.12
C GLY A 458 10.97 3.37 -10.62
N ARG A 459 11.34 4.40 -9.84
CA ARG A 459 11.03 4.52 -8.41
C ARG A 459 9.53 4.56 -8.16
N LEU A 460 8.81 5.43 -8.88
CA LEU A 460 7.36 5.51 -8.81
C LEU A 460 6.71 4.16 -9.17
N SER A 461 7.18 3.50 -10.22
CA SER A 461 6.65 2.20 -10.65
C SER A 461 6.89 1.11 -9.61
N ARG A 462 8.10 1.00 -9.06
CA ARG A 462 8.41 0.07 -7.95
C ARG A 462 7.57 0.35 -6.71
N ARG A 463 7.33 1.63 -6.40
CA ARG A 463 6.45 2.03 -5.29
C ARG A 463 5.01 1.60 -5.50
N LEU A 464 4.48 1.80 -6.71
CA LEU A 464 3.11 1.38 -7.06
C LEU A 464 2.95 -0.13 -7.12
N THR A 465 4.02 -0.88 -7.37
CA THR A 465 3.97 -2.36 -7.41
C THR A 465 4.38 -3.01 -6.10
N GLY A 466 4.73 -2.23 -5.07
CA GLY A 466 5.18 -2.74 -3.78
C GLY A 466 6.56 -3.37 -3.78
N LYS A 467 7.37 -2.98 -4.75
CA LYS A 467 8.73 -3.48 -5.03
C LYS A 467 9.79 -2.42 -4.77
N SER A 468 9.48 -1.40 -3.97
CA SER A 468 10.47 -0.36 -3.61
C SER A 468 11.68 -0.95 -2.91
N ILE A 469 12.85 -0.46 -3.28
CA ILE A 469 14.14 -0.85 -2.70
C ILE A 469 14.55 0.20 -1.66
N GLY A 470 14.57 -0.20 -0.40
CA GLY A 470 15.03 0.62 0.71
C GLY A 470 16.48 0.31 1.07
N VAL A 471 17.29 1.36 1.28
CA VAL A 471 18.69 1.23 1.74
C VAL A 471 18.85 1.83 3.13
N ALA A 472 19.23 1.01 4.12
CA ALA A 472 19.52 1.45 5.48
C ALA A 472 21.03 1.61 5.69
N LEU A 473 21.46 2.80 6.09
CA LEU A 473 22.87 3.13 6.32
C LEU A 473 23.17 3.24 7.82
N SER A 474 24.10 2.43 8.29
CA SER A 474 24.50 2.46 9.70
C SER A 474 25.33 3.68 10.11
N GLY A 475 25.33 3.97 11.41
CA GLY A 475 26.28 4.90 12.03
C GLY A 475 27.69 4.31 12.16
N GLY A 476 28.70 5.18 12.16
CA GLY A 476 30.11 4.76 12.26
C GLY A 476 31.16 5.89 12.22
N GLY A 477 30.77 7.15 12.42
CA GLY A 477 31.68 8.30 12.31
C GLY A 477 32.37 8.38 10.95
N ALA A 478 33.69 8.55 10.94
CA ALA A 478 34.50 8.63 9.71
C ALA A 478 34.27 7.44 8.76
N LYS A 479 34.00 6.23 9.28
CA LYS A 479 33.70 5.04 8.45
C LYS A 479 32.55 5.26 7.46
N GLY A 480 31.66 6.22 7.73
CA GLY A 480 30.55 6.56 6.84
C GLY A 480 30.96 6.94 5.42
N PHE A 481 32.21 7.36 5.17
CA PHE A 481 32.70 7.60 3.80
C PHE A 481 32.61 6.37 2.90
N ALA A 482 32.68 5.16 3.47
CA ALA A 482 32.50 3.91 2.72
C ALA A 482 31.07 3.75 2.17
N HIS A 483 30.06 4.34 2.83
CA HIS A 483 28.69 4.36 2.28
C HIS A 483 28.63 5.09 0.94
N LEU A 484 29.35 6.20 0.80
CA LEU A 484 29.38 6.96 -0.46
C LEU A 484 30.04 6.18 -1.60
N GLY A 485 31.13 5.47 -1.31
CA GLY A 485 31.77 4.58 -2.28
C GLY A 485 30.83 3.47 -2.74
N LEU A 486 30.09 2.87 -1.81
CA LEU A 486 29.09 1.85 -2.13
C LEU A 486 27.92 2.42 -2.95
N LEU A 487 27.40 3.60 -2.58
CA LEU A 487 26.33 4.27 -3.32
C LEU A 487 26.75 4.65 -4.74
N LYS A 488 28.03 5.03 -4.94
CA LYS A 488 28.58 5.20 -6.29
C LYS A 488 28.53 3.92 -7.11
N CYS A 489 28.96 2.80 -6.51
CA CYS A 489 28.86 1.49 -7.16
C CYS A 489 27.41 1.16 -7.52
N PHE A 490 26.44 1.51 -6.67
CA PHE A 490 25.02 1.32 -6.98
C PHE A 490 24.56 2.16 -8.17
N GLU A 491 24.93 3.45 -8.22
CA GLU A 491 24.63 4.34 -9.35
C GLU A 491 25.20 3.81 -10.67
N GLU A 492 26.50 3.47 -10.71
CA GLU A 492 27.19 3.00 -11.93
C GLU A 492 26.71 1.63 -12.42
N ASN A 493 26.03 0.87 -11.55
CA ASN A 493 25.53 -0.47 -11.86
C ASN A 493 24.00 -0.54 -11.86
N ASP A 494 23.28 0.58 -11.97
CA ASP A 494 21.81 0.62 -12.03
C ASP A 494 21.11 -0.11 -10.87
N ILE A 495 21.70 -0.12 -9.68
CA ILE A 495 21.04 -0.64 -8.47
C ILE A 495 20.13 0.49 -7.93
N PRO A 496 18.80 0.32 -7.97
CA PRO A 496 17.90 1.40 -7.60
C PRO A 496 17.88 1.63 -6.08
N VAL A 497 17.80 2.91 -5.69
CA VAL A 497 17.53 3.34 -4.31
C VAL A 497 16.23 4.15 -4.32
N ASP A 498 15.17 3.57 -3.80
CA ASP A 498 13.82 4.16 -3.82
C ASP A 498 13.48 4.89 -2.52
N MET A 499 14.17 4.56 -1.43
CA MET A 499 14.10 5.23 -0.15
C MET A 499 15.35 4.92 0.67
N ILE A 500 15.73 5.82 1.56
CA ILE A 500 16.97 5.70 2.32
C ILE A 500 16.77 6.11 3.77
N SER A 501 17.36 5.35 4.69
CA SER A 501 17.39 5.69 6.12
C SER A 501 18.83 5.73 6.62
N GLY A 502 19.07 6.57 7.61
CA GLY A 502 20.43 6.75 8.14
C GLY A 502 20.46 7.11 9.61
N THR A 503 21.52 6.64 10.26
CA THR A 503 21.87 6.98 11.64
C THR A 503 23.27 7.60 11.67
N SER A 504 23.45 8.71 12.38
CA SER A 504 24.74 9.38 12.55
C SER A 504 25.42 9.68 11.20
N ALA A 505 26.62 9.17 10.95
CA ALA A 505 27.30 9.26 9.66
C ALA A 505 26.45 8.76 8.48
N GLY A 506 25.65 7.70 8.67
CA GLY A 506 24.69 7.22 7.69
C GLY A 506 23.58 8.23 7.37
N ALA A 507 23.16 9.04 8.36
CA ALA A 507 22.19 10.12 8.13
C ALA A 507 22.79 11.27 7.30
N ILE A 508 24.06 11.59 7.50
CA ILE A 508 24.78 12.58 6.67
C ILE A 508 24.84 12.09 5.22
N MET A 509 25.36 10.88 4.99
CA MET A 509 25.56 10.35 3.64
C MET A 509 24.23 10.09 2.93
N GLY A 510 23.26 9.51 3.65
CA GLY A 510 21.93 9.24 3.12
C GLY A 510 21.13 10.51 2.82
N GLY A 511 21.25 11.54 3.67
CA GLY A 511 20.59 12.83 3.44
C GLY A 511 21.12 13.54 2.19
N LEU A 512 22.43 13.48 1.95
CA LEU A 512 23.05 14.05 0.75
C LEU A 512 22.63 13.35 -0.52
N PHE A 513 22.69 12.02 -0.49
CA PHE A 513 22.24 11.19 -1.59
C PHE A 513 20.76 11.44 -1.89
N ALA A 514 19.94 11.59 -0.84
CA ALA A 514 18.51 11.84 -0.98
C ALA A 514 18.16 13.19 -1.60
N MET A 515 19.05 14.19 -1.52
CA MET A 515 18.90 15.46 -2.24
C MET A 515 19.03 15.31 -3.76
N GLY A 516 19.38 14.13 -4.27
CA GLY A 516 19.58 13.86 -5.69
C GLY A 516 20.95 14.31 -6.21
N LEU A 517 21.92 14.51 -5.30
CA LEU A 517 23.32 14.76 -5.66
C LEU A 517 23.98 13.45 -6.07
N GLY A 518 24.71 13.45 -7.18
CA GLY A 518 25.49 12.28 -7.59
C GLY A 518 26.60 11.98 -6.58
N SER A 519 26.90 10.71 -6.34
CA SER A 519 27.96 10.29 -5.40
C SER A 519 29.32 10.96 -5.65
N SER A 520 29.64 11.26 -6.92
CA SER A 520 30.89 11.89 -7.33
C SER A 520 30.95 13.40 -7.01
N ASP A 521 29.80 14.07 -6.88
CA ASP A 521 29.71 15.48 -6.49
C ASP A 521 29.77 15.66 -4.97
N ILE A 522 29.33 14.64 -4.22
CA ILE A 522 29.27 14.66 -2.76
C ILE A 522 30.67 14.70 -2.14
N LEU A 523 31.64 13.96 -2.67
CA LEU A 523 32.96 13.83 -2.06
C LEU A 523 33.76 15.15 -2.04
N PRO A 524 33.84 15.93 -3.14
CA PRO A 524 34.41 17.27 -3.12
C PRO A 524 33.70 18.22 -2.15
N LEU A 525 32.36 18.15 -2.09
CA LEU A 525 31.56 18.94 -1.16
C LEU A 525 31.95 18.61 0.29
N ILE A 526 32.00 17.33 0.67
CA ILE A 526 32.38 16.96 2.04
C ILE A 526 33.82 17.39 2.34
N ARG A 527 34.75 17.25 1.40
CA ARG A 527 36.14 17.69 1.61
C ARG A 527 36.22 19.17 1.97
N ASN A 528 35.61 20.03 1.14
CA ASN A 528 35.63 21.48 1.30
C ASN A 528 34.95 21.94 2.61
N PHE A 529 33.95 21.20 3.08
CA PHE A 529 33.17 21.57 4.26
C PHE A 529 33.69 20.96 5.57
N TRP A 530 34.18 19.72 5.55
CA TRP A 530 34.46 18.95 6.77
C TRP A 530 35.95 18.84 7.12
N LEU A 531 36.82 18.72 6.12
CA LEU A 531 38.26 18.47 6.35
C LEU A 531 39.05 19.77 6.44
N ASP A 532 38.64 20.78 5.67
CA ASP A 532 39.33 22.07 5.61
C ASP A 532 38.88 23.03 6.73
N ARG A 533 37.87 22.64 7.54
CA ARG A 533 37.32 23.47 8.63
C ARG A 533 37.57 22.81 10.00
N ASN A 534 38.06 23.59 10.97
CA ASN A 534 38.25 23.13 12.37
C ASN A 534 36.90 23.05 13.14
N ILE A 535 36.07 22.09 12.76
CA ILE A 535 34.68 21.93 13.23
C ILE A 535 34.59 21.55 14.71
N LEU A 536 35.55 20.76 15.21
CA LEU A 536 35.61 20.35 16.62
C LEU A 536 36.38 21.34 17.52
N GLY A 537 36.91 22.43 16.94
CA GLY A 537 37.77 23.37 17.66
C GLY A 537 37.05 24.37 18.55
N ASP A 538 35.75 24.21 18.84
CA ASP A 538 34.98 25.07 19.73
C ASP A 538 34.77 24.44 21.12
N PHE A 539 35.88 24.09 21.79
CA PHE A 539 35.89 23.48 23.11
C PHE A 539 35.11 24.29 24.16
N THR A 540 34.49 23.57 25.11
CA THR A 540 33.79 24.16 26.25
C THR A 540 34.15 23.44 27.54
N PHE A 541 33.75 24.02 28.67
CA PHE A 541 33.96 23.35 29.95
C PHE A 541 33.01 22.15 30.03
N PRO A 542 33.49 20.93 30.31
CA PRO A 542 32.77 19.69 30.02
C PRO A 542 31.70 19.32 31.08
N PHE A 543 30.84 20.27 31.44
CA PHE A 543 29.64 20.00 32.25
C PHE A 543 28.54 19.30 31.44
N VAL A 544 28.44 19.60 30.14
CA VAL A 544 27.43 19.03 29.25
C VAL A 544 28.08 18.27 28.09
N SER A 545 29.12 18.85 27.48
CA SER A 545 29.81 18.29 26.31
C SER A 545 31.24 18.82 26.21
N LEU A 546 32.12 18.13 25.46
CA LEU A 546 33.50 18.57 25.21
C LEU A 546 33.58 19.81 24.32
N VAL A 547 32.65 19.95 23.37
CA VAL A 547 32.57 21.10 22.47
C VAL A 547 31.24 21.85 22.61
N ARG A 548 31.21 23.15 22.27
CA ARG A 548 29.98 23.93 22.17
C ARG A 548 29.08 23.46 21.03
N GLY A 549 29.67 22.88 19.97
CA GLY A 549 28.95 22.37 18.81
C GLY A 549 28.39 23.45 17.89
N LYS A 550 28.72 24.74 18.10
CA LYS A 550 28.28 25.86 17.25
C LYS A 550 28.89 25.74 15.86
N ARG A 551 30.19 25.44 15.78
CA ARG A 551 30.88 25.24 14.50
C ARG A 551 30.29 24.06 13.72
N TYR A 552 29.99 22.97 14.42
CA TYR A 552 29.38 21.80 13.82
C TYR A 552 27.96 22.05 13.32
N SER A 553 27.10 22.67 14.13
CA SER A 553 25.75 23.04 13.70
C SER A 553 25.77 23.97 12.49
N ASN A 554 26.66 24.96 12.45
CA ASN A 554 26.80 25.85 11.31
C ASN A 554 27.27 25.09 10.05
N ALA A 555 28.22 24.17 10.18
CA ALA A 555 28.68 23.36 9.05
C ALA A 555 27.55 22.47 8.49
N ILE A 556 26.78 21.80 9.35
CA ILE A 556 25.62 20.99 8.93
C ILE A 556 24.53 21.86 8.29
N HIS A 557 24.25 23.05 8.85
CA HIS A 557 23.30 24.00 8.27
C HIS A 557 23.74 24.52 6.90
N GLU A 558 24.99 24.93 6.74
CA GLU A 558 25.52 25.44 5.46
C GLU A 558 25.44 24.38 4.35
N PHE A 559 25.59 23.11 4.74
CA PHE A 559 25.60 21.97 3.85
C PHE A 559 24.21 21.59 3.33
N PHE A 560 23.24 21.44 4.23
CA PHE A 560 21.87 21.04 3.88
C PHE A 560 20.93 22.24 3.61
N LYS A 561 21.33 23.44 4.03
CA LYS A 561 20.55 24.69 4.01
C LYS A 561 19.17 24.49 4.66
N ASP A 562 18.24 25.39 4.38
CA ASP A 562 16.86 25.32 4.88
C ASP A 562 15.98 24.39 4.03
N ARG A 563 16.51 23.23 3.66
CA ARG A 563 15.79 22.23 2.87
C ARG A 563 14.96 21.33 3.76
N ASN A 564 13.67 21.14 3.45
CA ASN A 564 12.81 20.22 4.18
C ASN A 564 12.90 18.77 3.64
N ILE A 565 12.84 17.78 4.54
CA ILE A 565 12.98 16.34 4.22
C ILE A 565 11.92 15.89 3.22
N GLU A 566 10.68 16.34 3.41
CA GLU A 566 9.56 15.98 2.55
C GLU A 566 9.72 16.49 1.10
N THR A 567 10.64 17.40 0.83
CA THR A 567 10.86 17.89 -0.54
C THR A 567 11.99 17.18 -1.27
N LEU A 568 12.61 16.16 -0.66
CA LEU A 568 13.72 15.43 -1.25
C LEU A 568 13.23 14.49 -2.38
N PRO A 569 13.94 14.41 -3.52
CA PRO A 569 13.59 13.49 -4.60
C PRO A 569 13.52 12.03 -4.15
N ILE A 570 14.40 11.61 -3.24
CA ILE A 570 14.39 10.28 -2.63
C ILE A 570 13.86 10.41 -1.19
N PRO A 571 12.80 9.68 -0.81
CA PRO A 571 12.33 9.64 0.57
C PRO A 571 13.44 9.28 1.56
N PHE A 572 13.62 10.11 2.58
CA PHE A 572 14.71 10.00 3.56
C PHE A 572 14.19 9.94 5.00
N TYR A 573 14.83 9.10 5.81
CA TYR A 573 14.51 8.93 7.22
C TYR A 573 15.77 9.01 8.08
N ALA A 574 15.93 10.09 8.85
CA ALA A 574 17.03 10.21 9.81
C ALA A 574 16.60 9.72 11.19
N ILE A 575 17.46 8.95 11.86
CA ILE A 575 17.16 8.39 13.17
C ILE A 575 17.97 9.07 14.27
N ALA A 576 17.29 9.50 15.32
CA ALA A 576 17.89 9.99 16.56
C ALA A 576 17.28 9.28 17.77
N CYS A 577 17.93 9.42 18.92
CA CYS A 577 17.40 8.99 20.21
C CYS A 577 16.81 10.20 20.93
N ASN A 578 15.53 10.13 21.32
CA ASN A 578 14.91 11.13 22.18
C ASN A 578 15.19 10.77 23.63
N LEU A 579 16.07 11.53 24.28
CA LEU A 579 16.42 11.31 25.69
C LEU A 579 15.28 11.64 26.65
N THR A 580 14.44 12.61 26.31
CA THR A 580 13.32 13.04 27.17
C THR A 580 12.26 11.94 27.26
N LYS A 581 11.97 11.26 26.14
CA LYS A 581 10.94 10.22 26.05
C LYS A 581 11.48 8.79 26.08
N ALA A 582 12.81 8.62 26.07
CA ALA A 582 13.50 7.33 25.99
C ALA A 582 13.07 6.46 24.79
N GLU A 583 12.86 7.09 23.63
CA GLU A 583 12.35 6.41 22.43
C GLU A 583 13.14 6.78 21.16
N ARG A 584 12.98 5.96 20.11
CA ARG A 584 13.50 6.24 18.78
C ARG A 584 12.71 7.39 18.15
N LYS A 585 13.39 8.47 17.76
CA LYS A 585 12.81 9.53 16.93
C LYS A 585 13.16 9.27 15.46
N VAL A 586 12.13 9.14 14.63
CA VAL A 586 12.26 9.16 13.17
C VAL A 586 11.97 10.57 12.68
N PHE A 587 12.90 11.17 11.95
CA PHE A 587 12.69 12.42 11.23
C PHE A 587 12.43 12.11 9.76
N ASP A 588 11.21 12.40 9.31
CA ASP A 588 10.74 12.24 7.93
C ASP A 588 10.10 13.51 7.36
N ARG A 589 10.03 14.58 8.16
CA ARG A 589 9.54 15.92 7.80
C ARG A 589 10.31 17.01 8.53
N GLY A 590 10.24 18.22 8.00
CA GLY A 590 10.90 19.40 8.54
C GLY A 590 12.35 19.55 8.07
N LEU A 591 13.10 20.46 8.68
CA LEU A 591 14.42 20.87 8.21
C LEU A 591 15.43 19.72 8.28
N LEU A 592 15.97 19.34 7.12
CA LEU A 592 16.92 18.23 6.95
C LEU A 592 18.16 18.42 7.81
N TRP A 593 18.71 19.63 7.87
CA TRP A 593 19.90 19.91 8.66
C TRP A 593 19.67 19.65 10.16
N LYS A 594 18.47 19.94 10.69
CA LYS A 594 18.13 19.69 12.10
C LYS A 594 18.04 18.21 12.40
N ALA A 595 17.40 17.45 11.50
CA ALA A 595 17.28 16.00 11.62
C ALA A 595 18.66 15.32 11.58
N VAL A 596 19.52 15.69 10.64
CA VAL A 596 20.89 15.17 10.55
C VAL A 596 21.70 15.59 11.78
N ARG A 597 21.65 16.86 12.21
CA ARG A 597 22.35 17.35 13.40
C ARG A 597 21.89 16.65 14.69
N SER A 598 20.61 16.32 14.79
CA SER A 598 20.05 15.52 15.89
C SER A 598 20.63 14.11 15.88
N SER A 599 20.61 13.47 14.71
CA SER A 599 21.13 12.11 14.49
C SER A 599 22.64 11.96 14.76
N THR A 600 23.41 13.05 14.68
CA THR A 600 24.87 13.06 14.88
C THR A 600 25.32 13.68 16.21
N SER A 601 24.39 13.87 17.15
CA SER A 601 24.67 14.41 18.49
C SER A 601 25.27 13.36 19.42
N ILE A 602 26.53 12.96 19.18
CA ILE A 602 27.22 11.94 19.97
C ILE A 602 27.34 12.40 21.44
N PRO A 603 26.75 11.66 22.42
CA PRO A 603 26.82 12.02 23.83
C PRO A 603 28.25 12.23 24.33
N GLY A 604 28.44 13.25 25.17
CA GLY A 604 29.74 13.62 25.74
C GLY A 604 30.63 14.42 24.79
N ILE A 605 30.56 14.20 23.47
CA ILE A 605 31.32 14.99 22.48
C ILE A 605 30.54 16.25 22.15
N PHE A 606 29.33 16.09 21.61
CA PHE A 606 28.46 17.20 21.22
C PHE A 606 27.35 17.37 22.25
N PRO A 607 26.85 18.61 22.45
CA PRO A 607 25.67 18.81 23.27
C PRO A 607 24.46 18.16 22.57
N PRO A 608 23.49 17.61 23.34
CA PRO A 608 22.23 17.17 22.78
C PRO A 608 21.59 18.26 21.95
N PHE A 609 20.99 17.90 20.82
CA PHE A 609 20.19 18.84 20.04
C PHE A 609 18.87 19.07 20.78
N SER A 610 18.56 20.31 21.12
CA SER A 610 17.32 20.65 21.83
C SER A 610 16.35 21.33 20.89
N GLU A 611 15.13 20.81 20.84
CA GLU A 611 14.02 21.40 20.08
C GLU A 611 12.71 21.13 20.79
N ASN A 612 11.85 22.15 20.91
CA ASN A 612 10.53 22.06 21.54
C ASN A 612 10.51 21.43 22.95
N GLY A 613 11.57 21.68 23.75
CA GLY A 613 11.69 21.14 25.12
C GLY A 613 12.14 19.68 25.19
N GLU A 614 12.43 19.04 24.05
CA GLU A 614 12.99 17.69 23.99
C GLU A 614 14.50 17.73 23.74
N LEU A 615 15.18 16.66 24.16
CA LEU A 615 16.61 16.47 23.94
C LEU A 615 16.86 15.27 23.03
N TYR A 616 17.60 15.50 21.95
CA TYR A 616 17.94 14.49 20.97
C TYR A 616 19.45 14.22 20.97
N VAL A 617 19.81 12.93 20.94
CA VAL A 617 21.18 12.45 20.79
C VAL A 617 21.29 11.48 19.62
N ASP A 618 22.52 11.06 19.33
CA ASP A 618 22.84 10.14 18.24
C ASP A 618 21.92 8.89 18.26
N GLY A 619 21.35 8.58 17.10
CA GLY A 619 20.42 7.45 16.94
C GLY A 619 21.07 6.09 17.16
N GLY A 620 22.41 6.02 17.09
CA GLY A 620 23.19 4.79 17.26
C GLY A 620 23.06 4.16 18.64
N LEU A 621 22.52 4.90 19.62
CA LEU A 621 22.19 4.36 20.93
C LEU A 621 21.06 3.32 20.89
N LEU A 622 20.02 3.55 20.09
CA LEU A 622 18.84 2.69 20.02
C LEU A 622 18.73 1.91 18.70
N ASP A 623 19.11 2.54 17.59
CA ASP A 623 18.91 1.97 16.25
C ASP A 623 20.03 2.42 15.29
N ASN A 624 21.21 1.81 15.44
CA ASN A 624 22.40 2.11 14.63
C ASN A 624 22.27 1.63 13.18
N LEU A 625 21.37 0.70 12.86
CA LEU A 625 21.13 0.22 11.50
C LEU A 625 19.61 0.20 11.21
N PRO A 626 19.06 1.32 10.72
CA PRO A 626 17.62 1.55 10.75
C PRO A 626 16.88 0.97 9.55
N GLY A 627 16.85 -0.36 9.43
CA GLY A 627 16.15 -1.06 8.34
C GLY A 627 14.67 -1.29 8.58
N SER A 628 14.24 -1.37 9.84
CA SER A 628 12.83 -1.58 10.22
C SER A 628 11.90 -0.50 9.68
N ILE A 629 12.30 0.77 9.81
CA ILE A 629 11.52 1.91 9.32
C ILE A 629 11.28 1.85 7.80
N LEU A 630 12.24 1.35 7.01
CA LEU A 630 12.05 1.24 5.56
C LEU A 630 10.98 0.21 5.21
N LYS A 631 10.93 -0.92 5.91
CA LYS A 631 9.85 -1.89 5.76
C LYS A 631 8.50 -1.32 6.17
N GLU A 632 8.45 -0.61 7.31
CA GLU A 632 7.25 0.10 7.77
C GLU A 632 6.74 1.12 6.72
N ARG A 633 7.67 1.73 5.97
CA ARG A 633 7.39 2.71 4.91
C ARG A 633 7.14 2.09 3.52
N GLY A 634 7.11 0.75 3.43
CA GLY A 634 6.71 0.01 2.23
C GLY A 634 7.86 -0.46 1.33
N ALA A 635 9.09 -0.57 1.84
CA ALA A 635 10.17 -1.25 1.13
C ALA A 635 9.82 -2.73 0.92
N GLY A 636 9.71 -3.14 -0.35
CA GLY A 636 9.55 -4.54 -0.74
C GLY A 636 10.87 -5.31 -0.74
N ILE A 637 12.01 -4.59 -0.88
CA ILE A 637 13.36 -5.13 -0.77
C ILE A 637 14.15 -4.22 0.19
N LEU A 638 14.70 -4.79 1.25
CA LEU A 638 15.54 -4.11 2.22
C LEU A 638 17.03 -4.46 2.02
N ILE A 639 17.82 -3.45 1.73
CA ILE A 639 19.29 -3.51 1.72
C ILE A 639 19.80 -2.80 2.98
N SER A 640 20.60 -3.48 3.78
CA SER A 640 21.17 -2.91 5.01
C SER A 640 22.68 -2.87 4.94
N VAL A 641 23.28 -1.70 5.16
CA VAL A 641 24.72 -1.47 5.06
C VAL A 641 25.31 -1.20 6.45
N ASP A 642 26.05 -2.18 6.96
CA ASP A 642 26.77 -2.12 8.22
C ASP A 642 28.23 -1.72 8.02
N LEU A 643 28.72 -0.79 8.85
CA LEU A 643 30.12 -0.37 8.89
C LEU A 643 30.95 -1.20 9.88
N GLY A 644 30.36 -2.22 10.49
CA GLY A 644 31.03 -3.10 11.44
C GLY A 644 31.24 -2.40 12.78
N GLY A 645 30.45 -2.83 13.77
CA GLY A 645 30.52 -2.35 15.15
C GLY A 645 30.47 -3.49 16.15
N GLY A 646 31.50 -3.58 17.00
CA GLY A 646 31.37 -4.29 18.28
C GLY A 646 32.66 -4.60 19.01
N GLY A 647 33.61 -5.29 18.36
CA GLY A 647 34.83 -5.76 19.03
C GLY A 647 36.07 -5.17 18.40
N GLN A 648 36.91 -4.50 19.20
CA GLN A 648 38.27 -4.20 18.79
C GLN A 648 39.18 -5.10 19.62
N ILE A 649 39.22 -6.38 19.23
CA ILE A 649 39.92 -7.44 19.95
C ILE A 649 41.36 -6.99 20.24
N ASP A 650 42.03 -6.38 19.26
CA ASP A 650 43.39 -5.87 19.44
C ASP A 650 43.52 -4.84 20.57
N LYS A 651 42.53 -3.94 20.71
CA LYS A 651 42.51 -2.94 21.79
C LYS A 651 42.16 -3.54 23.14
N ASP A 652 41.25 -4.51 23.15
CA ASP A 652 40.82 -5.21 24.36
C ASP A 652 41.97 -6.10 24.87
N TRP A 653 42.71 -6.72 23.96
CA TRP A 653 43.94 -7.47 24.26
C TRP A 653 45.06 -6.54 24.74
N MET A 654 45.22 -5.36 24.13
CA MET A 654 46.16 -4.35 24.61
C MET A 654 45.78 -3.85 26.01
N TYR A 655 44.48 -3.60 26.27
CA TYR A 655 44.00 -3.22 27.59
C TYR A 655 44.35 -4.31 28.62
N HIS A 656 44.10 -5.58 28.29
CA HIS A 656 44.48 -6.72 29.12
C HIS A 656 45.99 -6.77 29.41
N ASN A 657 46.84 -6.55 28.40
CA ASN A 657 48.30 -6.55 28.57
C ASN A 657 48.83 -5.41 29.45
N LEU A 658 48.07 -4.34 29.63
CA LEU A 658 48.44 -3.22 30.49
C LEU A 658 48.04 -3.44 31.96
N LEU A 659 47.24 -4.48 32.24
CA LEU A 659 46.84 -4.87 33.60
C LEU A 659 47.99 -5.56 34.35
N GLY A 660 48.00 -5.41 35.67
CA GLY A 660 48.92 -6.16 36.53
C GLY A 660 48.52 -7.64 36.63
N PRO A 661 49.48 -8.55 36.91
CA PRO A 661 49.23 -9.99 36.95
C PRO A 661 48.35 -10.46 38.12
N GLN A 662 48.07 -9.60 39.10
CA GLN A 662 47.40 -9.98 40.36
C GLN A 662 45.88 -9.66 40.38
N TYR A 663 45.41 -8.62 39.68
CA TYR A 663 44.00 -8.19 39.75
C TYR A 663 43.45 -7.77 38.39
N LEU A 664 42.70 -8.68 37.74
CA LEU A 664 42.09 -8.46 36.41
C LEU A 664 40.95 -7.42 36.39
N GLY A 665 40.54 -6.90 37.55
CA GLY A 665 39.51 -5.87 37.68
C GLY A 665 40.03 -4.46 37.97
N GLU A 666 41.35 -4.28 38.08
CA GLU A 666 41.96 -2.96 38.32
C GLU A 666 42.10 -2.16 37.02
N ALA A 667 42.17 -0.83 37.14
CA ALA A 667 42.56 0.00 36.01
C ALA A 667 44.06 -0.19 35.71
N PRO A 668 44.49 -0.14 34.43
CA PRO A 668 45.90 -0.15 34.09
C PRO A 668 46.68 0.93 34.85
N SER A 669 47.87 0.57 35.35
CA SER A 669 48.72 1.51 36.09
C SER A 669 48.99 2.78 35.27
N PHE A 670 48.89 3.95 35.92
CA PHE A 670 49.18 5.24 35.30
C PHE A 670 50.56 5.27 34.63
N PHE A 671 51.57 4.68 35.27
CA PHE A 671 52.91 4.59 34.70
C PHE A 671 52.94 3.70 33.45
N ASN A 672 52.23 2.57 33.42
CA ASN A 672 52.12 1.71 32.24
C ASN A 672 51.46 2.46 31.07
N LEU A 673 50.39 3.20 31.35
CA LEU A 673 49.70 4.03 30.35
C LEU A 673 50.60 5.15 29.82
N LEU A 674 51.37 5.80 30.70
CA LEU A 674 52.30 6.88 30.36
C LEU A 674 53.48 6.37 29.52
N PHE A 675 54.14 5.28 29.94
CA PHE A 675 55.22 4.64 29.20
C PHE A 675 54.76 4.11 27.84
N HIS A 676 53.53 3.60 27.76
CA HIS A 676 52.91 3.25 26.50
C HIS A 676 52.80 4.48 25.59
N HIS A 677 52.28 5.62 26.08
CA HIS A 677 52.15 6.86 25.30
C HIS A 677 53.49 7.45 24.81
N LEU A 678 54.58 7.25 25.57
CA LEU A 678 55.91 7.78 25.23
C LEU A 678 56.64 6.96 24.15
N LYS A 679 56.27 5.70 23.89
CA LYS A 679 56.89 4.88 22.84
C LYS A 679 56.36 5.25 21.45
N ARG A 680 57.21 5.78 20.56
CA ARG A 680 56.87 6.16 19.16
C ARG A 680 56.14 5.09 18.31
N LYS A 681 56.28 3.80 18.63
CA LYS A 681 55.56 2.69 17.97
C LYS A 681 54.10 2.50 18.46
N SER A 682 53.71 3.10 19.59
CA SER A 682 52.42 2.87 20.27
C SER A 682 51.26 3.73 19.76
N LEU A 683 51.54 4.77 18.96
CA LEU A 683 50.52 5.60 18.31
C LEU A 683 49.59 4.79 17.37
N LYS A 684 50.03 3.60 16.92
CA LYS A 684 49.24 2.68 16.09
C LYS A 684 48.39 1.68 16.87
N THR A 685 48.60 1.50 18.18
CA THR A 685 47.87 0.52 19.00
C THR A 685 47.23 1.23 20.20
N LYS A 686 46.10 1.91 19.97
CA LYS A 686 45.31 2.53 21.05
C LYS A 686 44.67 1.43 21.92
N TYR A 687 44.69 1.56 23.25
CA TYR A 687 43.94 0.68 24.18
C TYR A 687 42.49 1.14 24.33
N THR A 688 41.61 0.30 24.90
CA THR A 688 40.20 0.65 25.15
C THR A 688 40.09 1.62 26.34
N GLY A 689 39.77 2.89 26.08
CA GLY A 689 39.67 3.94 27.11
C GLY A 689 38.26 4.15 27.66
N PHE A 690 38.12 4.97 28.73
CA PHE A 690 36.83 5.25 29.40
C PHE A 690 35.70 5.65 28.44
N ALA A 691 35.94 6.62 27.54
CA ALA A 691 34.93 7.08 26.59
C ALA A 691 34.46 5.97 25.64
N GLU A 692 35.37 5.07 25.25
CA GLU A 692 35.07 3.94 24.38
C GLU A 692 34.29 2.85 25.12
N ILE A 693 34.63 2.57 26.39
CA ILE A 693 33.87 1.67 27.26
C ILE A 693 32.43 2.17 27.41
N MET A 694 32.25 3.44 27.78
CA MET A 694 30.92 4.04 27.93
C MET A 694 30.11 3.96 26.64
N MET A 695 30.71 4.28 25.49
CA MET A 695 30.03 4.23 24.19
C MET A 695 29.60 2.79 23.84
N ARG A 696 30.48 1.80 24.04
CA ARG A 696 30.15 0.38 23.79
C ARG A 696 29.04 -0.11 24.71
N SER A 697 29.06 0.27 25.99
CA SER A 697 28.00 -0.06 26.94
C SER A 697 26.65 0.52 26.54
N LEU A 698 26.61 1.77 26.09
CA LEU A 698 25.36 2.41 25.64
C LEU A 698 24.82 1.78 24.34
N MET A 699 25.70 1.38 23.42
CA MET A 699 25.34 0.76 22.14
C MET A 699 24.90 -0.71 22.24
N LEU A 700 24.98 -1.35 23.42
CA LEU A 700 24.50 -2.72 23.63
C LEU A 700 23.03 -2.89 23.23
N SER A 701 22.19 -1.91 23.57
CA SER A 701 20.76 -1.95 23.24
C SER A 701 20.49 -1.90 21.74
N SER A 702 21.26 -1.09 21.00
CA SER A 702 21.22 -1.05 19.53
C SER A 702 21.64 -2.37 18.87
N LYS A 703 22.42 -3.23 19.52
CA LYS A 703 22.86 -4.50 18.91
C LYS A 703 21.69 -5.44 18.65
N ASN A 704 20.69 -5.42 19.53
CA ASN A 704 19.45 -6.19 19.34
C ASN A 704 18.64 -5.69 18.14
N SER A 705 18.51 -4.37 17.97
CA SER A 705 17.87 -3.79 16.77
C SER A 705 18.63 -4.18 15.50
N GLN A 706 19.96 -4.07 15.53
CA GLN A 706 20.82 -4.43 14.40
C GLN A 706 20.66 -5.90 13.99
N ASN A 707 20.62 -6.83 14.95
CA ASN A 707 20.41 -8.25 14.68
C ASN A 707 19.03 -8.53 14.06
N ARG A 708 17.98 -7.85 14.53
CA ARG A 708 16.64 -7.94 13.92
C ARG A 708 16.65 -7.41 12.49
N THR A 709 17.27 -6.24 12.27
CA THR A 709 17.43 -5.67 10.93
C THR A 709 18.18 -6.64 10.02
N ARG A 710 19.31 -7.21 10.47
CA ARG A 710 20.08 -8.21 9.71
C ARG A 710 19.23 -9.40 9.27
N ASN A 711 18.49 -10.01 10.18
CA ASN A 711 17.62 -11.15 9.88
C ASN A 711 16.46 -10.80 8.95
N SER A 712 16.00 -9.56 9.00
CA SER A 712 14.93 -9.07 8.13
C SER A 712 15.44 -8.55 6.77
N SER A 713 16.75 -8.35 6.59
CA SER A 713 17.30 -7.75 5.38
C SER A 713 17.27 -8.75 4.23
N ASP A 714 16.88 -8.27 3.06
CA ASP A 714 16.97 -9.04 1.83
C ASP A 714 18.41 -9.13 1.34
N LEU A 715 19.17 -8.05 1.55
CA LEU A 715 20.62 -7.98 1.36
C LEU A 715 21.26 -7.33 2.59
N TYR A 716 22.22 -8.01 3.22
CA TYR A 716 23.03 -7.46 4.30
C TYR A 716 24.46 -7.28 3.82
N ILE A 717 24.94 -6.03 3.80
CA ILE A 717 26.26 -5.66 3.32
C ILE A 717 27.07 -5.18 4.51
N GLU A 718 28.13 -5.91 4.85
CA GLU A 718 29.10 -5.48 5.85
C GLU A 718 30.36 -4.96 5.15
N LEU A 719 30.65 -3.67 5.30
CA LEU A 719 31.80 -3.05 4.66
C LEU A 719 33.08 -3.34 5.48
N PRO A 720 34.22 -3.66 4.84
CA PRO A 720 35.44 -4.08 5.52
C PRO A 720 36.24 -2.88 6.07
N VAL A 721 35.58 -2.08 6.91
CA VAL A 721 36.13 -0.88 7.57
C VAL A 721 36.34 -1.09 9.08
N GLY A 722 36.29 -2.34 9.54
CA GLY A 722 36.47 -2.71 10.95
C GLY A 722 37.77 -2.20 11.58
N GLY A 723 38.86 -2.17 10.80
CA GLY A 723 40.19 -1.72 11.25
C GLY A 723 40.36 -0.20 11.38
N TYR A 724 39.34 0.60 11.06
CA TYR A 724 39.38 2.07 11.19
C TYR A 724 38.64 2.53 12.44
N SER A 725 39.05 3.66 13.00
CA SER A 725 38.34 4.34 14.09
C SER A 725 37.18 5.18 13.57
N THR A 726 36.21 5.49 14.44
CA THR A 726 35.14 6.45 14.16
C THR A 726 35.64 7.89 13.98
N PHE A 727 36.92 8.16 14.29
CA PHE A 727 37.53 9.49 14.24
C PHE A 727 38.65 9.64 13.18
N ASP A 728 38.87 8.64 12.32
CA ASP A 728 39.92 8.67 11.29
C ASP A 728 39.46 9.45 10.03
N TRP A 729 39.10 10.73 10.21
CA TRP A 729 38.54 11.58 9.16
C TRP A 729 39.52 11.88 8.02
N ASP A 730 40.83 11.87 8.31
CA ASP A 730 41.92 12.04 7.34
C ASP A 730 41.99 10.88 6.33
N GLN A 731 41.43 9.72 6.67
CA GLN A 731 41.42 8.53 5.81
C GLN A 731 40.18 8.44 4.90
N PHE A 732 39.43 9.55 4.72
CA PHE A 732 38.17 9.57 3.97
C PHE A 732 38.28 8.97 2.56
N GLN A 733 39.35 9.28 1.82
CA GLN A 733 39.56 8.80 0.45
C GLN A 733 39.69 7.28 0.41
N LYS A 734 40.47 6.72 1.34
CA LYS A 734 40.66 5.28 1.46
C LYS A 734 39.40 4.56 1.89
N LEU A 735 38.64 5.15 2.83
CA LEU A 735 37.35 4.61 3.27
C LEU A 735 36.32 4.61 2.14
N TYR A 736 36.29 5.67 1.33
CA TYR A 736 35.48 5.74 0.12
C TYR A 736 35.85 4.64 -0.88
N GLU A 737 37.15 4.47 -1.19
CA GLU A 737 37.65 3.42 -2.08
C GLU A 737 37.29 2.02 -1.59
N ILE A 738 37.41 1.76 -0.28
CA ILE A 738 37.01 0.47 0.32
C ILE A 738 35.53 0.18 0.06
N GLY A 739 34.66 1.17 0.24
CA GLY A 739 33.22 1.02 -0.03
C GLY A 739 32.93 0.70 -1.50
N TYR A 740 33.60 1.41 -2.41
CA TYR A 740 33.45 1.24 -3.85
C TYR A 740 33.98 -0.13 -4.32
N GLU A 741 35.16 -0.55 -3.89
CA GLU A 741 35.72 -1.87 -4.21
C GLU A 741 34.90 -3.01 -3.65
N ALA A 742 34.43 -2.90 -2.39
CA ALA A 742 33.56 -3.90 -1.79
C ALA A 742 32.26 -4.07 -2.58
N GLY A 743 31.73 -2.94 -3.11
CA GLY A 743 30.61 -2.93 -4.04
C GLY A 743 30.94 -3.70 -5.32
N ASN A 744 31.99 -3.31 -6.04
CA ASN A 744 32.34 -3.89 -7.33
C ASN A 744 32.60 -5.40 -7.29
N ARG A 745 33.16 -5.92 -6.18
CA ARG A 745 33.39 -7.37 -6.02
C ARG A 745 32.10 -8.18 -5.96
N ASN A 746 31.01 -7.59 -5.46
CA ASN A 746 29.77 -8.30 -5.14
C ASN A 746 28.55 -7.85 -5.96
N VAL A 747 28.67 -6.76 -6.74
CA VAL A 747 27.55 -6.11 -7.43
C VAL A 747 26.78 -7.06 -8.36
N HIS A 748 27.46 -7.99 -9.03
CA HIS A 748 26.82 -8.98 -9.90
C HIS A 748 25.91 -9.93 -9.11
N ILE A 749 26.30 -10.30 -7.89
CA ILE A 749 25.51 -11.17 -7.01
C ILE A 749 24.26 -10.41 -6.56
N TRP A 750 24.44 -9.17 -6.07
CA TRP A 750 23.34 -8.34 -5.59
C TRP A 750 22.32 -8.01 -6.69
N LYS A 751 22.78 -7.67 -7.91
CA LYS A 751 21.88 -7.44 -9.06
C LYS A 751 21.03 -8.66 -9.36
N ASN A 752 21.62 -9.86 -9.32
CA ASN A 752 20.89 -11.10 -9.56
C ASN A 752 19.85 -11.38 -8.47
N GLU A 753 20.19 -11.16 -7.20
CA GLU A 753 19.27 -11.33 -6.08
C GLU A 753 18.12 -10.33 -6.12
N ILE A 754 18.41 -9.05 -6.39
CA ILE A 754 17.39 -8.01 -6.57
C ILE A 754 16.47 -8.37 -7.73
N LYS A 755 17.04 -8.72 -8.90
CA LYS A 755 16.25 -9.09 -10.07
C LYS A 755 15.34 -10.30 -9.81
N LYS A 756 15.84 -11.30 -9.07
CA LYS A 756 15.04 -12.45 -8.65
C LYS A 756 13.84 -12.03 -7.78
N LYS A 757 14.04 -11.13 -6.82
CA LYS A 757 12.97 -10.63 -5.93
C LYS A 757 11.98 -9.65 -6.60
N LEU A 758 12.44 -8.91 -7.61
CA LEU A 758 11.56 -8.07 -8.42
C LEU A 758 10.64 -8.92 -9.30
N ASN A 759 11.09 -10.10 -9.75
CA ASN A 759 10.34 -11.01 -10.62
C ASN A 759 9.48 -12.04 -9.87
N SER A 760 9.76 -12.33 -8.60
CA SER A 760 8.91 -13.15 -7.71
C SER A 760 7.72 -12.35 -7.22
#